data_AF-A0A8T0IJV9-F1
#
_entry.id   AF-A0A8T0IJV9-F1
#
_cell.length_a   1.000
_cell.length_b   1.000
_cell.length_c   1.000
_cell.angle_alpha   90.00
_cell.angle_beta   90.00
_cell.angle_gamma   90.00
#
_symmetry.space_group_name_H-M   'P 1'
#
loop_
_entity.id
_entity.type
_entity.pdbx_description
1 polymer ?
#
loop_
_entity_poly.entity_id
_entity_poly.type
_entity_poly.pdbx_seq_one_letter_code
_entity_poly.pdbx_strand_id
1 'polypeptide(L)'
;MVWIKKKPRQLFTRLWLRRRREALDSEVKELHKRVSEFEVEVTEKDKAAGVAAEEKEKTLSSALKEISNLKESLVSKQASLAESEERVSTLKIEVDKLRQQWRDAQNNYERQVLLQAETIRELTMTSEKLSNLESVERSLRERAESAEAELGTLHVKWAMEKSSLEAARIEAEKKVKELDGQKQILLDRLEGMHIVAAESERKASAVSVSESGETSEGQGESDLQNVIRYLRRSIETVDTELTLMKQERTRLQKQLEGAYRAAEEAQTSLRREHESTRASLYTDEEFRSHQTQVRELNLLRESNAELREENKKSFEDCKEWREKTREAQTELEPLRKRLREKEVDLGASARTLESQKAQTQRWERRVTQLLEKYRAVDLDEHQRLKNELAAVQDREKATATTLEIARKEIQDLKHLISKYEEEKQAKDNKITDFENRVAELDKKLQEASQTEASVGLELTRFKKHAAFQKKKIDDLNKEKDEIAKIVDNLKKQIEELRTRGRRHGGDQLAIQQYEAWIEQVQKDLKDANSRLEQTEKEAAAPQEQVQKEAEVMMKEKETRIQVLEKALEREKEEARREKARRMKNDKAYLEFNQKAQQDKKKATEDLDALKSEKEQYHAQLVSAGLVVEPSAKTPEYEEAGATNLGTLQQMTDDVAPETC
;
A
#
# COMPACT_ATOMS: atom_id res chain seq x y z
N MET A 1 -48.14 -101.98 -125.80
CA MET A 1 -49.10 -100.87 -125.60
C MET A 1 -48.92 -100.29 -124.18
N VAL A 2 -49.66 -99.24 -123.80
CA VAL A 2 -49.79 -98.71 -122.41
C VAL A 2 -48.57 -97.95 -121.80
N TRP A 3 -48.71 -96.62 -121.74
CA TRP A 3 -48.23 -95.71 -120.67
C TRP A 3 -46.71 -95.47 -120.44
N ILE A 4 -45.96 -95.29 -121.53
CA ILE A 4 -44.69 -94.49 -121.53
C ILE A 4 -44.87 -93.10 -120.86
N LYS A 5 -46.09 -92.54 -120.87
CA LYS A 5 -46.47 -91.26 -120.24
C LYS A 5 -46.34 -91.20 -118.69
N LYS A 6 -46.07 -92.30 -117.98
CA LYS A 6 -45.82 -92.26 -116.51
C LYS A 6 -44.40 -91.80 -116.13
N LYS A 7 -43.37 -92.09 -116.96
CA LYS A 7 -41.97 -91.75 -116.64
C LYS A 7 -41.72 -90.23 -116.47
N PRO A 8 -42.20 -89.32 -117.35
CA PRO A 8 -41.97 -87.89 -117.19
C PRO A 8 -42.56 -87.33 -115.89
N ARG A 9 -43.80 -87.73 -115.53
CA ARG A 9 -44.44 -87.27 -114.28
C ARG A 9 -43.72 -87.79 -113.03
N GLN A 10 -43.27 -89.04 -113.00
CA GLN A 10 -42.51 -89.55 -111.84
C GLN A 10 -41.07 -89.00 -111.75
N LEU A 11 -40.43 -88.68 -112.88
CA LEU A 11 -39.16 -87.96 -112.87
C LEU A 11 -39.34 -86.51 -112.41
N PHE A 12 -40.41 -85.83 -112.86
CA PHE A 12 -40.71 -84.47 -112.41
C PHE A 12 -41.06 -84.41 -110.92
N THR A 13 -41.88 -85.34 -110.38
CA THR A 13 -42.13 -85.36 -108.93
C THR A 13 -40.89 -85.77 -108.12
N ARG A 14 -40.03 -86.66 -108.63
CA ARG A 14 -38.74 -86.96 -107.97
C ARG A 14 -37.77 -85.77 -107.99
N LEU A 15 -37.69 -85.02 -109.10
CA LEU A 15 -36.89 -83.79 -109.20
C LEU A 15 -37.46 -82.66 -108.33
N TRP A 16 -38.79 -82.51 -108.29
CA TRP A 16 -39.45 -81.53 -107.42
C TRP A 16 -39.28 -81.88 -105.94
N LEU A 17 -39.45 -83.15 -105.55
CA LEU A 17 -39.18 -83.61 -104.17
C LEU A 17 -37.69 -83.52 -103.80
N ARG A 18 -36.78 -83.78 -104.74
CA ARG A 18 -35.34 -83.55 -104.55
C ARG A 18 -35.07 -82.06 -104.32
N ARG A 19 -35.52 -81.17 -105.21
CA ARG A 19 -35.29 -79.72 -105.09
C ARG A 19 -35.98 -79.10 -103.87
N ARG A 20 -37.16 -79.61 -103.49
CA ARG A 20 -37.87 -79.26 -102.25
C ARG A 20 -37.10 -79.73 -101.01
N ARG A 21 -36.49 -80.92 -101.05
CA ARG A 21 -35.60 -81.41 -99.99
C ARG A 21 -34.32 -80.58 -99.94
N GLU A 22 -33.66 -80.33 -101.06
CA GLU A 22 -32.45 -79.49 -101.13
C GLU A 22 -32.71 -78.08 -100.59
N ALA A 23 -33.87 -77.49 -100.88
CA ALA A 23 -34.31 -76.22 -100.30
C ALA A 23 -34.52 -76.30 -98.77
N LEU A 24 -35.24 -77.31 -98.29
CA LEU A 24 -35.42 -77.55 -96.85
C LEU A 24 -34.08 -77.86 -96.15
N ASP A 25 -33.17 -78.58 -96.80
CA ASP A 25 -31.83 -78.89 -96.28
C ASP A 25 -30.94 -77.63 -96.25
N SER A 26 -31.15 -76.63 -97.13
CA SER A 26 -30.53 -75.31 -97.00
C SER A 26 -31.18 -74.45 -95.92
N GLU A 27 -32.52 -74.40 -95.83
CA GLU A 27 -33.25 -73.69 -94.78
C GLU A 27 -32.86 -74.23 -93.39
N VAL A 28 -32.77 -75.55 -93.22
CA VAL A 28 -32.30 -76.21 -92.00
C VAL A 28 -30.84 -75.85 -91.70
N LYS A 29 -29.95 -75.77 -92.70
CA LYS A 29 -28.55 -75.33 -92.49
C LYS A 29 -28.45 -73.86 -92.12
N GLU A 30 -29.28 -72.98 -92.69
CA GLU A 30 -29.35 -71.57 -92.32
C GLU A 30 -29.91 -71.38 -90.92
N LEU A 31 -30.91 -72.18 -90.51
CA LEU A 31 -31.42 -72.18 -89.14
C LEU A 31 -30.39 -72.72 -88.15
N HIS A 32 -29.67 -73.81 -88.46
CA HIS A 32 -28.58 -74.29 -87.60
C HIS A 32 -27.44 -73.27 -87.48
N LYS A 33 -27.10 -72.56 -88.56
CA LYS A 33 -26.15 -71.43 -88.51
C LYS A 33 -26.63 -70.34 -87.57
N ARG A 34 -27.86 -69.83 -87.75
CA ARG A 34 -28.45 -68.80 -86.88
C ARG A 34 -28.55 -69.24 -85.42
N VAL A 35 -28.85 -70.51 -85.16
CA VAL A 35 -28.81 -71.07 -83.80
C VAL A 35 -27.39 -71.05 -83.26
N SER A 36 -26.38 -71.51 -84.00
CA SER A 36 -24.97 -71.43 -83.55
C SER A 36 -24.44 -69.99 -83.42
N GLU A 37 -24.91 -69.06 -84.25
CA GLU A 37 -24.62 -67.63 -84.16
C GLU A 37 -25.23 -67.04 -82.88
N PHE A 38 -26.50 -67.36 -82.57
CA PHE A 38 -27.14 -66.96 -81.31
C PHE A 38 -26.55 -67.66 -80.08
N GLU A 39 -26.13 -68.92 -80.17
CA GLU A 39 -25.43 -69.62 -79.08
C GLU A 39 -24.08 -68.96 -78.79
N VAL A 40 -23.31 -68.59 -79.82
CA VAL A 40 -22.08 -67.81 -79.65
C VAL A 40 -22.40 -66.45 -79.03
N GLU A 41 -23.33 -65.67 -79.59
CA GLU A 41 -23.75 -64.37 -79.05
C GLU A 41 -24.22 -64.45 -77.59
N VAL A 42 -24.95 -65.50 -77.19
CA VAL A 42 -25.39 -65.71 -75.81
C VAL A 42 -24.19 -66.01 -74.93
N THR A 43 -23.30 -66.93 -75.29
CA THR A 43 -22.09 -67.16 -74.48
C THR A 43 -21.16 -65.94 -74.42
N GLU A 44 -21.14 -65.08 -75.44
CA GLU A 44 -20.39 -63.82 -75.42
C GLU A 44 -21.03 -62.79 -74.48
N LYS A 45 -22.36 -62.67 -74.49
CA LYS A 45 -23.11 -61.82 -73.56
C LYS A 45 -22.98 -62.33 -72.11
N ASP A 46 -23.00 -63.64 -71.89
CA ASP A 46 -22.80 -64.25 -70.57
C ASP A 46 -21.37 -64.04 -70.06
N LYS A 47 -20.34 -64.19 -70.93
CA LYS A 47 -18.94 -63.85 -70.59
C LYS A 47 -18.79 -62.36 -70.26
N ALA A 48 -19.38 -61.48 -71.07
CA ALA A 48 -19.34 -60.04 -70.84
C ALA A 48 -20.08 -59.63 -69.55
N ALA A 49 -21.22 -60.27 -69.25
CA ALA A 49 -21.95 -60.08 -68.00
C ALA A 49 -21.15 -60.60 -66.79
N GLY A 50 -20.44 -61.72 -66.93
CA GLY A 50 -19.51 -62.25 -65.92
C GLY A 50 -18.37 -61.28 -65.61
N VAL A 51 -17.65 -60.81 -66.64
CA VAL A 51 -16.59 -59.80 -66.49
C VAL A 51 -17.13 -58.51 -65.84
N ALA A 52 -18.27 -58.00 -66.32
CA ALA A 52 -18.90 -56.82 -65.74
C ALA A 52 -19.49 -57.03 -64.33
N ALA A 53 -19.69 -58.28 -63.88
CA ALA A 53 -20.03 -58.61 -62.51
C ALA A 53 -18.78 -58.66 -61.64
N GLU A 54 -17.71 -59.31 -62.10
CA GLU A 54 -16.40 -59.31 -61.43
C GLU A 54 -15.84 -57.89 -61.24
N GLU A 55 -15.96 -57.01 -62.24
CA GLU A 55 -15.52 -55.61 -62.13
C GLU A 55 -16.31 -54.83 -61.07
N LYS A 56 -17.63 -55.09 -60.96
CA LYS A 56 -18.47 -54.51 -59.90
C LYS A 56 -18.11 -55.07 -58.53
N GLU A 57 -17.85 -56.37 -58.41
CA GLU A 57 -17.40 -56.98 -57.16
C GLU A 57 -16.02 -56.44 -56.74
N LYS A 58 -15.08 -56.29 -57.68
CA LYS A 58 -13.76 -55.71 -57.43
C LYS A 58 -13.88 -54.26 -56.93
N THR A 59 -14.68 -53.42 -57.58
CA THR A 59 -14.91 -52.02 -57.17
C THR A 59 -15.71 -51.87 -55.87
N LEU A 60 -16.67 -52.77 -55.59
CA LEU A 60 -17.31 -52.85 -54.27
C LEU A 60 -16.31 -53.28 -53.18
N SER A 61 -15.41 -54.22 -53.49
CA SER A 61 -14.38 -54.68 -52.54
C SER A 61 -13.34 -53.61 -52.23
N SER A 62 -12.98 -52.73 -53.17
CA SER A 62 -12.10 -51.59 -52.91
C SER A 62 -12.83 -50.51 -52.12
N ALA A 63 -14.07 -50.15 -52.49
CA ALA A 63 -14.88 -49.20 -51.75
C ALA A 63 -15.12 -49.65 -50.28
N LEU A 64 -15.35 -50.94 -50.03
CA LEU A 64 -15.49 -51.47 -48.67
C LEU A 64 -14.19 -51.39 -47.85
N LYS A 65 -13.03 -51.61 -48.48
CA LYS A 65 -11.70 -51.42 -47.85
C LYS A 65 -11.40 -49.94 -47.59
N GLU A 66 -11.76 -49.05 -48.50
CA GLU A 66 -11.66 -47.61 -48.29
C GLU A 66 -12.56 -47.17 -47.11
N ILE A 67 -13.78 -47.73 -47.00
CA ILE A 67 -14.69 -47.48 -45.88
C ILE A 67 -14.15 -48.04 -44.55
N SER A 68 -13.51 -49.22 -44.51
CA SER A 68 -12.87 -49.72 -43.28
C SER A 68 -11.69 -48.84 -42.87
N ASN A 69 -10.79 -48.54 -43.80
CA ASN A 69 -9.62 -47.70 -43.55
C ASN A 69 -10.01 -46.29 -43.09
N LEU A 70 -11.07 -45.71 -43.67
CA LEU A 70 -11.61 -44.42 -43.24
C LEU A 70 -12.22 -44.49 -41.84
N LYS A 71 -12.97 -45.54 -41.50
CA LYS A 71 -13.51 -45.76 -40.15
C LYS A 71 -12.41 -45.92 -39.10
N GLU A 72 -11.40 -46.74 -39.37
CA GLU A 72 -10.23 -46.93 -38.51
C GLU A 72 -9.47 -45.61 -38.32
N SER A 73 -9.27 -44.85 -39.40
CA SER A 73 -8.68 -43.52 -39.32
C SER A 73 -9.51 -42.57 -38.44
N LEU A 74 -10.84 -42.57 -38.58
CA LEU A 74 -11.75 -41.72 -37.81
C LEU A 74 -11.74 -42.08 -36.32
N VAL A 75 -11.75 -43.37 -35.98
CA VAL A 75 -11.60 -43.84 -34.59
C VAL A 75 -10.24 -43.42 -34.01
N SER A 76 -9.15 -43.57 -34.78
CA SER A 76 -7.82 -43.11 -34.34
C SER A 76 -7.76 -41.59 -34.09
N LYS A 77 -8.49 -40.80 -34.89
CA LYS A 77 -8.60 -39.35 -34.70
C LYS A 77 -9.46 -38.99 -33.50
N GLN A 78 -10.57 -39.68 -33.27
CA GLN A 78 -11.39 -39.51 -32.07
C GLN A 78 -10.60 -39.82 -30.79
N ALA A 79 -9.81 -40.91 -30.77
CA ALA A 79 -8.93 -41.23 -29.65
C ALA A 79 -7.87 -40.13 -29.42
N SER A 80 -7.20 -39.66 -30.47
CA SER A 80 -6.21 -38.56 -30.35
C SER A 80 -6.83 -37.22 -29.92
N LEU A 81 -8.11 -36.99 -30.25
CA LEU A 81 -8.86 -35.80 -29.86
C LEU A 81 -9.23 -35.86 -28.37
N ALA A 82 -9.79 -36.98 -27.90
CA ALA A 82 -10.10 -37.18 -26.48
C ALA A 82 -8.84 -37.07 -25.60
N GLU A 83 -7.72 -37.64 -26.02
CA GLU A 83 -6.42 -37.50 -25.35
C GLU A 83 -5.95 -36.03 -25.31
N SER A 84 -6.22 -35.25 -26.38
CA SER A 84 -5.91 -33.81 -26.39
C SER A 84 -6.84 -33.00 -25.48
N GLU A 85 -8.10 -33.40 -25.34
CA GLU A 85 -9.06 -32.76 -24.41
C GLU A 85 -8.72 -33.06 -22.95
N GLU A 86 -8.28 -34.28 -22.64
CA GLU A 86 -7.75 -34.66 -21.32
C GLU A 86 -6.51 -33.83 -20.97
N ARG A 87 -5.52 -33.72 -21.87
CA ARG A 87 -4.35 -32.83 -21.71
C ARG A 87 -4.75 -31.37 -21.51
N VAL A 88 -5.78 -30.88 -22.20
CA VAL A 88 -6.29 -29.52 -22.03
C VAL A 88 -7.01 -29.36 -20.68
N SER A 89 -7.63 -30.41 -20.14
CA SER A 89 -8.27 -30.38 -18.81
C SER A 89 -7.25 -30.35 -17.67
N THR A 90 -6.18 -31.15 -17.76
CA THR A 90 -5.10 -31.19 -16.75
C THR A 90 -4.32 -29.87 -16.73
N LEU A 91 -3.95 -29.35 -17.90
CA LEU A 91 -3.29 -28.03 -18.01
C LEU A 91 -4.14 -26.88 -17.46
N LYS A 92 -5.48 -26.92 -17.59
CA LYS A 92 -6.36 -25.93 -16.93
C LYS A 92 -6.26 -26.00 -15.41
N ILE A 93 -6.33 -27.20 -14.85
CA ILE A 93 -6.21 -27.43 -13.40
C ILE A 93 -4.83 -26.98 -12.88
N GLU A 94 -3.76 -27.19 -13.64
CA GLU A 94 -2.41 -26.71 -13.30
C GLU A 94 -2.31 -25.18 -13.35
N VAL A 95 -2.85 -24.54 -14.39
CA VAL A 95 -2.90 -23.07 -14.50
C VAL A 95 -3.70 -22.46 -13.34
N ASP A 96 -4.82 -23.05 -12.93
CA ASP A 96 -5.61 -22.54 -11.81
C ASP A 96 -4.97 -22.80 -10.44
N LYS A 97 -4.21 -23.89 -10.26
CA LYS A 97 -3.33 -24.09 -9.09
C LYS A 97 -2.22 -23.03 -9.03
N LEU A 98 -1.56 -22.73 -10.16
CA LEU A 98 -0.55 -21.67 -10.23
C LEU A 98 -1.15 -20.28 -9.95
N ARG A 99 -2.37 -20.00 -10.40
CA ARG A 99 -3.13 -18.78 -10.08
C ARG A 99 -3.58 -18.69 -8.61
N GLN A 100 -3.74 -19.82 -7.91
CA GLN A 100 -3.95 -19.84 -6.47
C GLN A 100 -2.63 -19.51 -5.76
N GLN A 101 -1.58 -20.28 -6.02
CA GLN A 101 -0.23 -20.08 -5.45
C GLN A 101 0.30 -18.64 -5.65
N TRP A 102 0.08 -18.04 -6.82
CA TRP A 102 0.50 -16.66 -7.09
C TRP A 102 -0.29 -15.64 -6.26
N ARG A 103 -1.60 -15.83 -6.08
CA ARG A 103 -2.43 -14.97 -5.19
C ARG A 103 -2.08 -15.17 -3.73
N ASP A 104 -1.83 -16.41 -3.30
CA ASP A 104 -1.41 -16.70 -1.93
C ASP A 104 -0.03 -16.10 -1.63
N ALA A 105 0.89 -16.15 -2.60
CA ALA A 105 2.17 -15.43 -2.52
C ALA A 105 1.97 -13.92 -2.45
N GLN A 106 1.14 -13.33 -3.32
CA GLN A 106 0.80 -11.89 -3.29
C GLN A 106 0.21 -11.48 -1.92
N ASN A 107 -0.80 -12.19 -1.43
CA ASN A 107 -1.43 -11.94 -0.13
C ASN A 107 -0.42 -11.99 1.02
N ASN A 108 0.54 -12.93 0.97
CA ASN A 108 1.61 -13.02 1.96
C ASN A 108 2.61 -11.86 1.87
N TYR A 109 2.99 -11.42 0.67
CA TYR A 109 3.83 -10.23 0.49
C TYR A 109 3.11 -8.95 0.95
N GLU A 110 1.84 -8.77 0.62
CA GLU A 110 1.03 -7.63 1.07
C GLU A 110 0.92 -7.61 2.61
N ARG A 111 0.67 -8.77 3.23
CA ARG A 111 0.69 -8.91 4.69
C ARG A 111 2.07 -8.59 5.29
N GLN A 112 3.16 -9.01 4.64
CA GLN A 112 4.52 -8.69 5.10
C GLN A 112 4.83 -7.20 5.00
N VAL A 113 4.38 -6.53 3.92
CA VAL A 113 4.51 -5.08 3.73
C VAL A 113 3.68 -4.31 4.78
N LEU A 114 2.49 -4.78 5.13
CA LEU A 114 1.69 -4.20 6.22
C LEU A 114 2.39 -4.33 7.58
N LEU A 115 2.90 -5.52 7.93
CA LEU A 115 3.68 -5.75 9.17
C LEU A 115 4.97 -4.92 9.21
N GLN A 116 5.63 -4.72 8.07
CA GLN A 116 6.78 -3.81 7.95
C GLN A 116 6.37 -2.36 8.16
N ALA A 117 5.23 -1.92 7.60
CA ALA A 117 4.70 -0.59 7.82
C ALA A 117 4.22 -0.36 9.28
N GLU A 118 3.78 -1.41 9.98
CA GLU A 118 3.45 -1.36 11.41
C GLU A 118 4.72 -1.24 12.27
N THR A 119 5.73 -2.10 12.06
CA THR A 119 7.00 -2.00 12.79
C THR A 119 7.76 -0.69 12.52
N ILE A 120 7.64 -0.10 11.32
CA ILE A 120 8.16 1.25 11.03
C ILE A 120 7.39 2.34 11.81
N ARG A 121 6.06 2.21 11.98
CA ARG A 121 5.28 3.14 12.83
C ARG A 121 5.65 3.01 14.30
N GLU A 122 5.85 1.80 14.79
CA GLU A 122 6.32 1.57 16.17
C GLU A 122 7.73 2.15 16.40
N LEU A 123 8.64 1.98 15.42
CA LEU A 123 9.98 2.55 15.47
C LEU A 123 9.96 4.08 15.42
N THR A 124 9.13 4.70 14.57
CA THR A 124 8.97 6.16 14.55
C THR A 124 8.37 6.67 15.87
N MET A 125 7.27 6.08 16.36
CA MET A 125 6.66 6.46 17.64
C MET A 125 7.60 6.26 18.85
N THR A 126 8.48 5.25 18.84
CA THR A 126 9.49 5.07 19.89
C THR A 126 10.64 6.07 19.75
N SER A 127 11.06 6.41 18.53
CA SER A 127 12.04 7.49 18.31
C SER A 127 11.52 8.87 18.71
N GLU A 128 10.23 9.17 18.47
CA GLU A 128 9.57 10.39 18.93
C GLU A 128 9.51 10.44 20.46
N LYS A 129 9.10 9.35 21.12
CA LYS A 129 9.13 9.23 22.59
C LYS A 129 10.53 9.43 23.15
N LEU A 130 11.57 8.87 22.50
CA LEU A 130 12.96 9.03 22.91
C LEU A 130 13.43 10.48 22.75
N SER A 131 13.20 11.12 21.59
CA SER A 131 13.50 12.54 21.36
C SER A 131 12.79 13.45 22.37
N ASN A 132 11.52 13.14 22.71
CA ASN A 132 10.77 13.87 23.71
C ASN A 132 11.39 13.69 25.12
N LEU A 133 11.72 12.45 25.53
CA LEU A 133 12.39 12.18 26.79
C LEU A 133 13.76 12.85 26.89
N GLU A 134 14.58 12.82 25.85
CA GLU A 134 15.85 13.57 25.79
C GLU A 134 15.63 15.09 25.92
N SER A 135 14.56 15.65 25.32
CA SER A 135 14.28 17.09 25.44
C SER A 135 13.85 17.47 26.86
N VAL A 136 13.07 16.62 27.52
CA VAL A 136 12.71 16.76 28.93
C VAL A 136 13.96 16.62 29.81
N GLU A 137 14.81 15.63 29.55
CA GLU A 137 16.07 15.40 30.26
C GLU A 137 17.05 16.57 30.11
N ARG A 138 17.21 17.12 28.89
CA ARG A 138 17.97 18.36 28.64
C ARG A 138 17.42 19.52 29.45
N SER A 139 16.10 19.74 29.43
CA SER A 139 15.47 20.80 30.23
C SER A 139 15.63 20.58 31.76
N LEU A 140 15.73 19.33 32.21
CA LEU A 140 15.97 18.99 33.62
C LEU A 140 17.43 19.25 34.02
N ARG A 141 18.40 18.94 33.13
CA ARG A 141 19.80 19.34 33.32
C ARG A 141 19.95 20.85 33.38
N GLU A 142 19.38 21.59 32.43
CA GLU A 142 19.41 23.06 32.41
C GLU A 142 18.87 23.67 33.73
N ARG A 143 17.76 23.14 34.26
CA ARG A 143 17.19 23.58 35.56
C ARG A 143 18.05 23.18 36.76
N ALA A 144 18.73 22.03 36.71
CA ALA A 144 19.64 21.59 37.76
C ALA A 144 20.90 22.49 37.77
N GLU A 145 21.52 22.70 36.61
CA GLU A 145 22.67 23.58 36.43
C GLU A 145 22.37 25.02 36.85
N SER A 146 21.18 25.55 36.53
CA SER A 146 20.77 26.87 37.02
C SER A 146 20.58 26.92 38.54
N ALA A 147 20.00 25.86 39.15
CA ALA A 147 19.81 25.79 40.60
C ALA A 147 21.16 25.64 41.35
N GLU A 148 22.09 24.84 40.82
CA GLU A 148 23.45 24.71 41.35
C GLU A 148 24.22 26.05 41.24
N ALA A 149 24.08 26.76 40.12
CA ALA A 149 24.65 28.09 39.96
C ALA A 149 24.05 29.11 40.97
N GLU A 150 22.72 29.13 41.13
CA GLU A 150 22.04 29.98 42.12
C GLU A 150 22.52 29.69 43.54
N LEU A 151 22.54 28.42 43.95
CA LEU A 151 23.07 27.95 45.24
C LEU A 151 24.53 28.36 45.42
N GLY A 152 25.35 28.27 44.36
CA GLY A 152 26.73 28.77 44.35
C GLY A 152 26.79 30.28 44.65
N THR A 153 25.97 31.11 43.99
CA THR A 153 25.96 32.56 44.29
C THR A 153 25.46 32.86 45.70
N LEU A 154 24.49 32.10 46.21
CA LEU A 154 23.96 32.27 47.57
C LEU A 154 25.01 31.86 48.62
N HIS A 155 25.76 30.79 48.39
CA HIS A 155 26.84 30.37 49.27
C HIS A 155 27.97 31.41 49.31
N VAL A 156 28.34 32.01 48.17
CA VAL A 156 29.31 33.11 48.11
C VAL A 156 28.80 34.36 48.84
N LYS A 157 27.54 34.76 48.63
CA LYS A 157 26.91 35.90 49.34
C LYS A 157 26.90 35.68 50.85
N TRP A 158 26.50 34.50 51.31
CA TRP A 158 26.48 34.14 52.72
C TRP A 158 27.88 34.11 53.34
N ALA A 159 28.88 33.59 52.62
CA ALA A 159 30.28 33.62 53.08
C ALA A 159 30.82 35.06 53.19
N MET A 160 30.50 35.93 52.23
CA MET A 160 30.84 37.36 52.30
C MET A 160 30.16 38.05 53.49
N GLU A 161 28.84 37.90 53.63
CA GLU A 161 28.07 38.47 54.74
C GLU A 161 28.61 37.99 56.10
N LYS A 162 28.80 36.69 56.27
CA LYS A 162 29.40 36.08 57.46
C LYS A 162 30.77 36.70 57.78
N SER A 163 31.65 36.83 56.79
CA SER A 163 32.98 37.45 57.00
C SER A 163 32.89 38.92 57.42
N SER A 164 31.89 39.66 56.93
CA SER A 164 31.64 41.05 57.32
C SER A 164 31.09 41.17 58.74
N LEU A 165 30.23 40.24 59.17
CA LEU A 165 29.71 40.15 60.53
C LEU A 165 30.80 39.71 61.52
N GLU A 166 31.69 38.80 61.13
CA GLU A 166 32.86 38.41 61.92
C GLU A 166 33.84 39.58 62.07
N ALA A 167 34.09 40.37 61.02
CA ALA A 167 34.88 41.59 61.10
C ALA A 167 34.24 42.65 62.02
N ALA A 168 32.94 42.93 61.86
CA ALA A 168 32.20 43.86 62.70
C ALA A 168 32.16 43.43 64.17
N ARG A 169 32.05 42.12 64.45
CA ARG A 169 32.19 41.55 65.79
C ARG A 169 33.59 41.79 66.36
N ILE A 170 34.66 41.56 65.58
CA ILE A 170 36.04 41.81 66.03
C ILE A 170 36.26 43.30 66.33
N GLU A 171 35.66 44.21 65.56
CA GLU A 171 35.67 45.64 65.90
C GLU A 171 34.89 45.98 67.17
N ALA A 172 33.72 45.39 67.39
CA ALA A 172 32.96 45.56 68.61
C ALA A 172 33.74 45.05 69.83
N GLU A 173 34.39 43.88 69.73
CA GLU A 173 35.25 43.33 70.79
C GLU A 173 36.48 44.21 71.06
N LYS A 174 37.05 44.89 70.05
CA LYS A 174 38.10 45.90 70.25
C LYS A 174 37.55 47.12 71.01
N LYS A 175 36.44 47.68 70.57
CA LYS A 175 35.77 48.84 71.20
C LYS A 175 35.39 48.55 72.67
N VAL A 176 34.94 47.33 72.98
CA VAL A 176 34.70 46.89 74.38
C VAL A 176 35.99 46.86 75.18
N LYS A 177 37.08 46.28 74.65
CA LYS A 177 38.40 46.25 75.34
C LYS A 177 38.99 47.66 75.53
N GLU A 178 38.77 48.57 74.58
CA GLU A 178 39.14 49.99 74.68
C GLU A 178 38.34 50.70 75.78
N LEU A 179 37.03 50.44 75.88
CA LEU A 179 36.16 50.99 76.94
C LEU A 179 36.48 50.41 78.33
N ASP A 180 36.76 49.10 78.44
CA ASP A 180 37.23 48.50 79.70
C ASP A 180 38.61 49.04 80.10
N GLY A 181 39.51 49.33 79.14
CA GLY A 181 40.76 50.02 79.39
C GLY A 181 40.57 51.46 79.89
N GLN A 182 39.66 52.24 79.28
CA GLN A 182 39.30 53.58 79.76
C GLN A 182 38.69 53.54 81.16
N LYS A 183 37.80 52.57 81.40
CA LYS A 183 37.20 52.31 82.72
C LYS A 183 38.24 51.96 83.77
N GLN A 184 39.25 51.13 83.44
CA GLN A 184 40.35 50.85 84.36
C GLN A 184 41.15 52.12 84.68
N ILE A 185 41.55 52.91 83.68
CA ILE A 185 42.27 54.17 83.89
C ILE A 185 41.44 55.17 84.74
N LEU A 186 40.11 55.18 84.61
CA LEU A 186 39.22 55.98 85.45
C LEU A 186 39.13 55.44 86.88
N LEU A 187 39.12 54.12 87.08
CA LEU A 187 39.18 53.50 88.41
C LEU A 187 40.54 53.79 89.08
N ASP A 188 41.66 53.54 88.41
CA ASP A 188 43.01 53.85 88.88
C ASP A 188 43.13 55.32 89.31
N ARG A 189 42.53 56.24 88.53
CA ARG A 189 42.47 57.67 88.85
C ARG A 189 41.58 57.97 90.06
N LEU A 190 40.43 57.31 90.20
CA LEU A 190 39.55 57.47 91.36
C LEU A 190 40.21 56.92 92.63
N GLU A 191 40.86 55.76 92.57
CA GLU A 191 41.64 55.19 93.67
C GLU A 191 42.78 56.13 94.08
N GLY A 192 43.54 56.66 93.11
CA GLY A 192 44.56 57.69 93.37
C GLY A 192 43.99 58.96 94.00
N MET A 193 42.80 59.42 93.56
CA MET A 193 42.09 60.54 94.18
C MET A 193 41.61 60.22 95.59
N HIS A 194 41.14 59.00 95.87
CA HIS A 194 40.74 58.57 97.21
C HIS A 194 41.93 58.47 98.18
N ILE A 195 43.10 58.03 97.72
CA ILE A 195 44.34 58.03 98.51
C ILE A 195 44.71 59.48 98.88
N VAL A 196 44.78 60.38 97.91
CA VAL A 196 45.10 61.80 98.16
C VAL A 196 44.03 62.49 99.03
N ALA A 197 42.75 62.16 98.84
CA ALA A 197 41.66 62.64 99.68
C ALA A 197 41.85 62.20 101.14
N ALA A 198 42.11 60.92 101.40
CA ALA A 198 42.36 60.40 102.74
C ALA A 198 43.62 60.99 103.40
N GLU A 199 44.67 61.28 102.62
CA GLU A 199 45.85 62.03 103.11
C GLU A 199 45.53 63.51 103.42
N SER A 200 44.61 64.12 102.68
CA SER A 200 44.16 65.50 102.92
C SER A 200 43.20 65.60 104.11
N GLU A 201 42.32 64.61 104.31
CA GLU A 201 41.34 64.56 105.40
C GLU A 201 42.04 64.29 106.73
N ARG A 202 43.11 63.48 106.73
CA ARG A 202 44.10 63.35 107.83
C ARG A 202 44.83 64.66 108.17
N LYS A 203 44.83 65.66 107.28
CA LYS A 203 45.36 67.02 107.53
C LYS A 203 44.27 68.04 107.85
N ALA A 204 43.03 67.81 107.42
CA ALA A 204 41.88 68.73 107.60
C ALA A 204 41.10 68.48 108.91
N SER A 205 41.17 67.28 109.49
CA SER A 205 40.47 66.87 110.72
C SER A 205 41.04 67.53 112.00
N ALA A 206 41.09 68.86 112.05
CA ALA A 206 41.82 69.60 113.10
C ALA A 206 41.15 70.90 113.63
N VAL A 207 40.08 71.46 113.03
CA VAL A 207 39.62 72.83 113.37
C VAL A 207 38.08 73.06 113.38
N SER A 208 37.53 73.26 114.59
CA SER A 208 36.34 74.11 114.97
C SER A 208 34.87 73.67 114.73
N VAL A 209 33.95 74.29 115.50
CA VAL A 209 32.50 73.99 115.77
C VAL A 209 31.77 75.30 116.25
N SER A 210 30.41 75.34 116.38
CA SER A 210 29.53 76.30 117.15
C SER A 210 28.87 77.48 116.34
N GLU A 211 27.70 78.16 116.57
CA GLU A 211 26.33 78.03 117.21
C GLU A 211 25.55 79.40 117.04
N SER A 212 24.30 79.78 117.49
CA SER A 212 23.01 79.21 117.99
C SER A 212 21.89 80.32 118.07
N GLY A 213 20.59 79.97 118.19
CA GLY A 213 19.47 80.84 118.70
C GLY A 213 18.77 81.82 117.71
N GLU A 214 17.82 82.74 118.06
CA GLU A 214 16.73 82.89 119.11
C GLU A 214 16.06 84.31 118.98
N THR A 215 14.87 84.75 119.49
CA THR A 215 13.64 84.20 120.16
C THR A 215 12.34 84.55 119.35
N SER A 216 11.25 85.32 119.68
CA SER A 216 10.75 86.15 120.83
C SER A 216 9.22 86.47 120.73
N GLU A 217 8.63 87.23 121.69
CA GLU A 217 7.18 87.62 121.83
C GLU A 217 6.91 89.16 121.73
N GLY A 218 5.70 89.77 121.76
CA GLY A 218 4.28 89.33 121.79
C GLY A 218 3.30 90.45 122.27
N GLN A 219 2.01 90.50 121.85
CA GLN A 219 1.05 91.60 122.17
C GLN A 219 -0.45 91.17 122.10
N GLY A 220 -1.03 90.66 123.20
CA GLY A 220 -2.22 89.78 123.20
C GLY A 220 -3.65 90.33 122.91
N GLU A 221 -4.41 90.64 123.96
CA GLU A 221 -5.82 90.18 124.05
C GLU A 221 -6.88 90.80 123.09
N SER A 222 -6.78 92.07 122.69
CA SER A 222 -7.80 92.67 121.79
C SER A 222 -7.61 92.23 120.35
N ASP A 223 -6.36 92.22 119.87
CA ASP A 223 -6.02 91.63 118.58
C ASP A 223 -6.28 90.12 118.61
N LEU A 224 -5.98 89.41 119.71
CA LEU A 224 -6.40 88.01 119.87
C LEU A 224 -7.90 87.80 119.64
N GLN A 225 -8.81 88.69 120.03
CA GLN A 225 -10.24 88.49 119.73
C GLN A 225 -10.60 88.66 118.24
N ASN A 226 -9.97 89.62 117.55
CA ASN A 226 -10.18 89.80 116.11
C ASN A 226 -9.46 88.71 115.29
N VAL A 227 -8.27 88.31 115.72
CA VAL A 227 -7.51 87.15 115.22
C VAL A 227 -8.29 85.86 115.47
N ILE A 228 -8.92 85.64 116.64
CA ILE A 228 -9.81 84.49 116.88
C ILE A 228 -10.99 84.49 115.91
N ARG A 229 -11.59 85.65 115.62
CA ARG A 229 -12.69 85.73 114.63
C ARG A 229 -12.20 85.47 113.20
N TYR A 230 -11.02 85.97 112.84
CA TYR A 230 -10.36 85.72 111.56
C TYR A 230 -9.95 84.24 111.41
N LEU A 231 -9.32 83.66 112.43
CA LEU A 231 -8.93 82.25 112.50
C LEU A 231 -10.14 81.33 112.41
N ARG A 232 -11.25 81.62 113.11
CA ARG A 232 -12.50 80.84 112.95
C ARG A 232 -13.00 80.87 111.51
N ARG A 233 -13.05 82.05 110.88
CA ARG A 233 -13.46 82.17 109.47
C ARG A 233 -12.45 81.54 108.50
N SER A 234 -11.16 81.54 108.85
CA SER A 234 -10.08 80.87 108.12
C SER A 234 -10.18 79.34 108.26
N ILE A 235 -10.60 78.83 109.41
CA ILE A 235 -10.89 77.42 109.63
C ILE A 235 -12.14 77.02 108.82
N GLU A 236 -13.22 77.81 108.87
CA GLU A 236 -14.44 77.58 108.08
C GLU A 236 -14.19 77.58 106.56
N THR A 237 -13.30 78.46 106.07
CA THR A 237 -12.87 78.45 104.65
C THR A 237 -11.98 77.25 104.33
N VAL A 238 -11.00 76.92 105.18
CA VAL A 238 -10.17 75.71 104.99
C VAL A 238 -11.00 74.42 105.09
N ASP A 239 -12.03 74.34 105.93
CA ASP A 239 -12.93 73.18 106.01
C ASP A 239 -13.85 73.06 104.79
N THR A 240 -14.31 74.18 104.23
CA THR A 240 -15.09 74.17 102.97
C THR A 240 -14.22 73.84 101.75
N GLU A 241 -12.99 74.35 101.69
CA GLU A 241 -11.99 73.94 100.68
C GLU A 241 -11.60 72.46 100.86
N LEU A 242 -11.36 71.99 102.08
CA LEU A 242 -11.03 70.60 102.40
C LEU A 242 -12.17 69.64 102.05
N THR A 243 -13.43 70.04 102.24
CA THR A 243 -14.59 69.23 101.84
C THR A 243 -14.80 69.24 100.33
N LEU A 244 -14.55 70.36 99.64
CA LEU A 244 -14.54 70.41 98.17
C LEU A 244 -13.41 69.54 97.59
N MET A 245 -12.19 69.64 98.11
CA MET A 245 -11.05 68.80 97.72
C MET A 245 -11.32 67.31 97.99
N LYS A 246 -11.97 66.96 99.11
CA LYS A 246 -12.44 65.58 99.37
C LYS A 246 -13.46 65.13 98.32
N GLN A 247 -14.42 65.97 97.94
CA GLN A 247 -15.41 65.66 96.89
C GLN A 247 -14.72 65.47 95.53
N GLU A 248 -13.87 66.40 95.10
CA GLU A 248 -13.12 66.30 93.84
C GLU A 248 -12.20 65.08 93.81
N ARG A 249 -11.51 64.76 94.92
CA ARG A 249 -10.75 63.51 95.05
C ARG A 249 -11.64 62.28 94.80
N THR A 250 -12.84 62.23 95.38
CA THR A 250 -13.76 61.10 95.13
C THR A 250 -14.37 61.11 93.73
N ARG A 251 -14.52 62.27 93.07
CA ARG A 251 -14.91 62.37 91.66
C ARG A 251 -13.83 61.79 90.76
N LEU A 252 -12.59 62.25 90.93
CA LEU A 252 -11.43 61.78 90.19
C LEU A 252 -11.15 60.29 90.44
N GLN A 253 -11.28 59.82 91.69
CA GLN A 253 -11.18 58.41 92.02
C GLN A 253 -12.24 57.57 91.28
N LYS A 254 -13.51 57.99 91.26
CA LYS A 254 -14.58 57.29 90.52
C LYS A 254 -14.35 57.31 89.00
N GLN A 255 -13.82 58.40 88.45
CA GLN A 255 -13.46 58.48 87.03
C GLN A 255 -12.28 57.54 86.70
N LEU A 256 -11.27 57.49 87.57
CA LEU A 256 -10.13 56.59 87.46
C LEU A 256 -10.55 55.12 87.60
N GLU A 257 -11.38 54.77 88.58
CA GLU A 257 -11.97 53.43 88.70
C GLU A 257 -12.81 53.05 87.48
N GLY A 258 -13.57 53.99 86.90
CA GLY A 258 -14.32 53.78 85.66
C GLY A 258 -13.40 53.52 84.46
N ALA A 259 -12.32 54.28 84.33
CA ALA A 259 -11.32 54.08 83.28
C ALA A 259 -10.56 52.75 83.43
N TYR A 260 -10.23 52.33 84.66
CA TYR A 260 -9.64 51.02 84.93
C TYR A 260 -10.60 49.89 84.56
N ARG A 261 -11.87 49.94 84.97
CA ARG A 261 -12.87 48.91 84.60
C ARG A 261 -13.07 48.84 83.09
N ALA A 262 -13.17 49.97 82.39
CA ALA A 262 -13.27 49.99 80.93
C ALA A 262 -12.02 49.40 80.23
N ALA A 263 -10.82 49.62 80.80
CA ALA A 263 -9.58 49.02 80.29
C ALA A 263 -9.49 47.51 80.57
N GLU A 264 -9.97 47.05 81.73
CA GLU A 264 -10.09 45.62 82.07
C GLU A 264 -11.12 44.93 81.17
N GLU A 265 -12.29 45.52 80.98
CA GLU A 265 -13.32 45.04 80.05
C GLU A 265 -12.77 44.90 78.64
N ALA A 266 -12.10 45.93 78.11
CA ALA A 266 -11.45 45.91 76.79
C ALA A 266 -10.31 44.88 76.69
N GLN A 267 -9.52 44.67 77.75
CA GLN A 267 -8.53 43.58 77.77
C GLN A 267 -9.18 42.20 77.79
N THR A 268 -10.29 42.00 78.51
CA THR A 268 -10.96 40.70 78.53
C THR A 268 -11.75 40.41 77.26
N SER A 269 -12.28 41.41 76.54
CA SER A 269 -12.86 41.18 75.21
C SER A 269 -11.76 40.84 74.20
N LEU A 270 -10.64 41.58 74.18
CA LEU A 270 -9.48 41.27 73.33
C LEU A 270 -8.93 39.85 73.58
N ARG A 271 -8.85 39.42 74.85
CA ARG A 271 -8.45 38.03 75.19
C ARG A 271 -9.45 37.00 74.68
N ARG A 272 -10.76 37.22 74.84
CA ARG A 272 -11.80 36.32 74.30
C ARG A 272 -11.75 36.22 72.77
N GLU A 273 -11.51 37.34 72.07
CA GLU A 273 -11.33 37.31 70.61
C GLU A 273 -10.06 36.57 70.20
N HIS A 274 -8.94 36.75 70.92
CA HIS A 274 -7.71 35.99 70.68
C HIS A 274 -7.86 34.49 71.02
N GLU A 275 -8.62 34.13 72.05
CA GLU A 275 -8.92 32.74 72.41
C GLU A 275 -9.85 32.10 71.37
N SER A 276 -10.90 32.82 70.94
CA SER A 276 -11.85 32.41 69.89
C SER A 276 -11.15 32.20 68.53
N THR A 277 -10.36 33.18 68.09
CA THR A 277 -9.62 33.10 66.80
C THR A 277 -8.52 32.05 66.83
N ARG A 278 -7.86 31.82 67.97
CA ARG A 278 -6.92 30.69 68.10
C ARG A 278 -7.65 29.35 68.07
N ALA A 279 -8.77 29.21 68.78
CA ALA A 279 -9.55 27.97 68.78
C ALA A 279 -10.07 27.62 67.37
N SER A 280 -10.61 28.59 66.63
CA SER A 280 -11.07 28.35 65.25
C SER A 280 -9.93 28.01 64.30
N LEU A 281 -8.78 28.71 64.39
CA LEU A 281 -7.60 28.40 63.58
C LEU A 281 -7.06 26.99 63.84
N TYR A 282 -6.96 26.54 65.11
CA TYR A 282 -6.55 25.17 65.40
C TYR A 282 -7.53 24.15 64.81
N THR A 283 -8.84 24.34 64.95
CA THR A 283 -9.83 23.41 64.35
C THR A 283 -9.78 23.42 62.82
N ASP A 284 -9.48 24.56 62.19
CA ASP A 284 -9.34 24.67 60.73
C ASP A 284 -8.05 23.99 60.23
N GLU A 285 -6.93 24.14 60.96
CA GLU A 285 -5.66 23.48 60.63
C GLU A 285 -5.72 21.96 60.86
N GLU A 286 -6.34 21.50 61.95
CA GLU A 286 -6.63 20.09 62.20
C GLU A 286 -7.56 19.51 61.11
N PHE A 287 -8.62 20.22 60.73
CA PHE A 287 -9.51 19.80 59.65
C PHE A 287 -8.80 19.72 58.29
N ARG A 288 -7.94 20.69 57.95
CA ARG A 288 -7.13 20.67 56.71
C ARG A 288 -6.08 19.55 56.73
N SER A 289 -5.49 19.26 57.89
CA SER A 289 -4.57 18.13 58.10
C SER A 289 -5.28 16.79 57.89
N HIS A 290 -6.46 16.59 58.49
CA HIS A 290 -7.26 15.39 58.24
C HIS A 290 -7.77 15.33 56.78
N GLN A 291 -8.09 16.45 56.16
CA GLN A 291 -8.50 16.48 54.74
C GLN A 291 -7.35 16.12 53.79
N THR A 292 -6.10 16.45 54.13
CA THR A 292 -4.91 16.02 53.37
C THR A 292 -4.61 14.54 53.60
N GLN A 293 -4.62 14.07 54.85
CA GLN A 293 -4.53 12.63 55.19
C GLN A 293 -5.59 11.78 54.47
N VAL A 294 -6.83 12.25 54.35
CA VAL A 294 -7.89 11.52 53.61
C VAL A 294 -7.62 11.51 52.10
N ARG A 295 -7.07 12.57 51.51
CA ARG A 295 -6.63 12.58 50.11
C ARG A 295 -5.47 11.60 49.88
N GLU A 296 -4.47 11.61 50.75
CA GLU A 296 -3.32 10.69 50.72
C GLU A 296 -3.77 9.23 50.85
N LEU A 297 -4.67 8.93 51.79
CA LEU A 297 -5.26 7.60 51.94
C LEU A 297 -6.08 7.16 50.72
N ASN A 298 -6.75 8.08 50.02
CA ASN A 298 -7.46 7.77 48.78
C ASN A 298 -6.50 7.55 47.60
N LEU A 299 -5.50 8.40 47.40
CA LEU A 299 -4.44 8.18 46.41
C LEU A 299 -3.70 6.86 46.64
N LEU A 300 -3.41 6.51 47.89
CA LEU A 300 -2.84 5.21 48.24
C LEU A 300 -3.81 4.05 47.97
N ARG A 301 -5.12 4.22 48.13
CA ARG A 301 -6.13 3.20 47.77
C ARG A 301 -6.27 3.02 46.26
N GLU A 302 -6.26 4.12 45.52
CA GLU A 302 -6.33 4.17 44.05
C GLU A 302 -5.08 3.51 43.44
N SER A 303 -3.88 3.92 43.85
CA SER A 303 -2.62 3.28 43.44
C SER A 303 -2.56 1.79 43.85
N ASN A 304 -3.06 1.42 45.04
CA ASN A 304 -3.18 0.00 45.42
C ASN A 304 -4.33 -0.74 44.69
N ALA A 305 -5.23 -0.07 44.00
CA ALA A 305 -6.20 -0.71 43.11
C ALA A 305 -5.56 -0.94 41.73
N GLU A 306 -4.93 0.08 41.16
CA GLU A 306 -4.19 0.03 39.91
C GLU A 306 -3.10 -1.05 39.94
N LEU A 307 -2.22 -1.05 40.96
CA LEU A 307 -1.19 -2.08 41.15
C LEU A 307 -1.77 -3.49 41.27
N ARG A 308 -3.00 -3.66 41.78
CA ARG A 308 -3.67 -4.98 41.81
C ARG A 308 -4.24 -5.36 40.45
N GLU A 309 -4.65 -4.41 39.62
CA GLU A 309 -5.04 -4.68 38.24
C GLU A 309 -3.84 -4.97 37.34
N GLU A 310 -2.74 -4.25 37.50
CA GLU A 310 -1.47 -4.53 36.80
C GLU A 310 -0.91 -5.91 37.19
N ASN A 311 -0.98 -6.28 38.47
CA ASN A 311 -0.62 -7.64 38.91
C ASN A 311 -1.55 -8.72 38.34
N LYS A 312 -2.86 -8.46 38.21
CA LYS A 312 -3.79 -9.39 37.53
C LYS A 312 -3.43 -9.57 36.06
N LYS A 313 -3.30 -8.46 35.31
CA LYS A 313 -2.91 -8.45 33.89
C LYS A 313 -1.59 -9.19 33.69
N SER A 314 -0.57 -8.86 34.49
CA SER A 314 0.72 -9.56 34.48
C SER A 314 0.62 -11.06 34.76
N PHE A 315 -0.31 -11.50 35.62
CA PHE A 315 -0.54 -12.90 35.92
C PHE A 315 -1.32 -13.62 34.82
N GLU A 316 -2.25 -12.93 34.17
CA GLU A 316 -3.00 -13.36 32.99
C GLU A 316 -2.05 -13.51 31.77
N ASP A 317 -1.21 -12.51 31.49
CA ASP A 317 -0.12 -12.58 30.50
C ASP A 317 0.81 -13.77 30.79
N CYS A 318 1.29 -13.90 32.03
CA CYS A 318 2.12 -15.04 32.43
C CYS A 318 1.39 -16.38 32.26
N LYS A 319 0.07 -16.43 32.41
CA LYS A 319 -0.74 -17.64 32.18
C LYS A 319 -0.80 -17.93 30.68
N GLU A 320 -1.14 -16.95 29.84
CA GLU A 320 -1.14 -17.10 28.38
C GLU A 320 0.21 -17.55 27.84
N TRP A 321 1.31 -16.94 28.27
CA TRP A 321 2.65 -17.34 27.82
C TRP A 321 3.02 -18.76 28.25
N ARG A 322 2.57 -19.22 29.43
CA ARG A 322 2.71 -20.62 29.85
C ARG A 322 1.84 -21.56 29.02
N GLU A 323 0.62 -21.17 28.67
CA GLU A 323 -0.29 -21.97 27.84
C GLU A 323 0.23 -22.10 26.40
N LYS A 324 0.63 -20.98 25.75
CA LYS A 324 1.31 -20.95 24.44
C LYS A 324 2.61 -21.77 24.43
N THR A 325 3.40 -21.71 25.51
CA THR A 325 4.62 -22.53 25.67
C THR A 325 4.29 -24.01 25.78
N ARG A 326 3.25 -24.39 26.53
CA ARG A 326 2.78 -25.77 26.67
C ARG A 326 2.25 -26.32 25.34
N GLU A 327 1.52 -25.50 24.58
CA GLU A 327 1.00 -25.85 23.25
C GLU A 327 2.14 -26.12 22.26
N ALA A 328 3.10 -25.19 22.14
CA ALA A 328 4.31 -25.39 21.33
C ALA A 328 5.12 -26.63 21.77
N GLN A 329 5.19 -26.94 23.07
CA GLN A 329 5.80 -28.19 23.55
C GLN A 329 5.02 -29.43 23.11
N THR A 330 3.68 -29.42 23.15
CA THR A 330 2.84 -30.54 22.69
C THR A 330 2.86 -30.74 21.17
N GLU A 331 3.10 -29.70 20.37
CA GLU A 331 3.31 -29.82 18.92
C GLU A 331 4.72 -30.34 18.58
N LEU A 332 5.73 -29.94 19.37
CA LEU A 332 7.12 -30.26 19.12
C LEU A 332 7.52 -31.67 19.62
N GLU A 333 6.81 -32.22 20.62
CA GLU A 333 6.87 -33.62 21.07
C GLU A 333 6.70 -34.66 19.93
N PRO A 334 5.59 -34.70 19.16
CA PRO A 334 5.40 -35.66 18.07
C PRO A 334 6.34 -35.43 16.90
N LEU A 335 6.76 -34.19 16.62
CA LEU A 335 7.79 -33.92 15.61
C LEU A 335 9.15 -34.50 16.03
N ARG A 336 9.54 -34.39 17.30
CA ARG A 336 10.73 -35.07 17.85
C ARG A 336 10.64 -36.59 17.81
N LYS A 337 9.44 -37.17 18.00
CA LYS A 337 9.21 -38.63 17.90
C LYS A 337 9.39 -39.10 16.45
N ARG A 338 8.73 -38.45 15.49
CA ARG A 338 8.88 -38.69 14.04
C ARG A 338 10.32 -38.52 13.54
N LEU A 339 11.06 -37.54 14.07
CA LEU A 339 12.48 -37.37 13.73
C LEU A 339 13.30 -38.59 14.16
N ARG A 340 13.16 -39.05 15.41
CA ARG A 340 13.84 -40.24 15.93
C ARG A 340 13.46 -41.52 15.19
N GLU A 341 12.18 -41.65 14.82
CA GLU A 341 11.70 -42.75 13.98
C GLU A 341 12.44 -42.77 12.63
N LYS A 342 12.60 -41.61 11.98
CA LYS A 342 13.34 -41.51 10.70
C LYS A 342 14.86 -41.67 10.86
N GLU A 343 15.44 -41.24 11.98
CA GLU A 343 16.85 -41.53 12.31
C GLU A 343 17.08 -43.05 12.47
N VAL A 344 16.13 -43.77 13.08
CA VAL A 344 16.16 -45.24 13.21
C VAL A 344 15.93 -45.93 11.85
N ASP A 345 14.99 -45.47 11.03
CA ASP A 345 14.77 -45.99 9.66
C ASP A 345 16.03 -45.85 8.80
N LEU A 346 16.67 -44.68 8.83
CA LEU A 346 17.93 -44.43 8.12
C LEU A 346 19.06 -45.32 8.65
N GLY A 347 19.17 -45.48 9.97
CA GLY A 347 20.12 -46.40 10.59
C GLY A 347 19.89 -47.88 10.23
N ALA A 348 18.63 -48.30 10.04
CA ALA A 348 18.29 -49.64 9.55
C ALA A 348 18.64 -49.80 8.06
N SER A 349 18.29 -48.82 7.23
CA SER A 349 18.59 -48.79 5.80
C SER A 349 20.11 -48.79 5.51
N ALA A 350 20.89 -48.06 6.30
CA ALA A 350 22.35 -48.10 6.21
C ALA A 350 22.90 -49.52 6.46
N ARG A 351 22.41 -50.22 7.49
CA ARG A 351 22.84 -51.59 7.83
C ARG A 351 22.42 -52.63 6.79
N THR A 352 21.24 -52.51 6.17
CA THR A 352 20.84 -53.43 5.08
C THR A 352 21.69 -53.19 3.84
N LEU A 353 22.00 -51.93 3.51
CA LEU A 353 22.89 -51.54 2.42
C LEU A 353 24.35 -52.01 2.66
N GLU A 354 24.85 -51.92 3.89
CA GLU A 354 26.14 -52.52 4.30
C GLU A 354 26.15 -54.05 4.15
N SER A 355 25.07 -54.72 4.56
CA SER A 355 24.91 -56.17 4.39
C SER A 355 24.89 -56.56 2.90
N GLN A 356 24.18 -55.81 2.05
CA GLN A 356 24.17 -56.01 0.60
C GLN A 356 25.54 -55.76 -0.04
N LYS A 357 26.30 -54.75 0.42
CA LYS A 357 27.70 -54.53 0.02
C LYS A 357 28.61 -55.68 0.46
N ALA A 358 28.42 -56.23 1.66
CA ALA A 358 29.17 -57.39 2.13
C ALA A 358 28.81 -58.68 1.36
N GLN A 359 27.58 -58.82 0.88
CA GLN A 359 27.13 -59.94 0.05
C GLN A 359 27.66 -59.85 -1.39
N THR A 360 27.54 -58.69 -2.05
CA THR A 360 28.11 -58.44 -3.39
C THR A 360 29.61 -58.69 -3.41
N GLN A 361 30.36 -58.15 -2.44
CA GLN A 361 31.79 -58.47 -2.30
C GLN A 361 32.11 -59.96 -2.07
N ARG A 362 31.22 -60.72 -1.43
CA ARG A 362 31.41 -62.19 -1.29
C ARG A 362 31.17 -62.89 -2.63
N TRP A 363 30.20 -62.45 -3.42
CA TRP A 363 29.95 -62.98 -4.76
C TRP A 363 31.06 -62.59 -5.75
N GLU A 364 31.55 -61.35 -5.72
CA GLU A 364 32.73 -60.90 -6.49
C GLU A 364 33.98 -61.76 -6.18
N ARG A 365 34.27 -61.99 -4.89
CA ARG A 365 35.34 -62.90 -4.45
C ARG A 365 35.12 -64.34 -4.89
N ARG A 366 33.86 -64.80 -4.99
CA ARG A 366 33.55 -66.15 -5.50
C ARG A 366 33.70 -66.24 -7.01
N VAL A 367 33.28 -65.23 -7.77
CA VAL A 367 33.43 -65.17 -9.23
C VAL A 367 34.90 -65.09 -9.59
N THR A 368 35.69 -64.22 -8.95
CA THR A 368 37.15 -64.15 -9.16
C THR A 368 37.85 -65.47 -8.83
N GLN A 369 37.53 -66.13 -7.70
CA GLN A 369 38.03 -67.48 -7.38
C GLN A 369 37.60 -68.58 -8.37
N LEU A 370 36.52 -68.40 -9.12
CA LEU A 370 36.11 -69.31 -10.19
C LEU A 370 36.90 -69.00 -11.48
N LEU A 371 37.01 -67.73 -11.87
CA LEU A 371 37.83 -67.29 -13.00
C LEU A 371 39.31 -67.67 -12.84
N GLU A 372 39.86 -67.60 -11.62
CA GLU A 372 41.22 -68.07 -11.30
C GLU A 372 41.39 -69.59 -11.42
N LYS A 373 40.30 -70.37 -11.26
CA LYS A 373 40.31 -71.82 -11.47
C LYS A 373 40.14 -72.22 -12.93
N TYR A 374 39.33 -71.46 -13.68
CA TYR A 374 39.17 -71.67 -15.12
C TYR A 374 40.38 -71.18 -15.94
N ARG A 375 41.14 -70.18 -15.44
CA ARG A 375 42.42 -69.70 -16.00
C ARG A 375 43.53 -70.76 -16.22
N ALA A 376 43.31 -72.02 -15.84
CA ALA A 376 44.24 -73.12 -16.10
C ALA A 376 44.06 -73.78 -17.48
N VAL A 377 42.97 -73.49 -18.22
CA VAL A 377 42.66 -74.06 -19.55
C VAL A 377 42.09 -72.96 -20.47
N ASP A 378 42.02 -73.24 -21.78
CA ASP A 378 41.38 -72.44 -22.85
C ASP A 378 41.98 -71.05 -23.17
N LEU A 379 43.08 -71.09 -23.94
CA LEU A 379 43.67 -69.93 -24.63
C LEU A 379 42.69 -69.21 -25.59
N ASP A 380 41.67 -69.91 -26.07
CA ASP A 380 40.69 -69.36 -27.00
C ASP A 380 39.73 -68.37 -26.33
N GLU A 381 39.40 -68.56 -25.04
CA GLU A 381 38.66 -67.54 -24.27
C GLU A 381 39.49 -66.27 -24.09
N HIS A 382 40.80 -66.40 -23.86
CA HIS A 382 41.69 -65.23 -23.79
C HIS A 382 41.78 -64.48 -25.14
N GLN A 383 41.72 -65.18 -26.27
CA GLN A 383 41.65 -64.54 -27.59
C GLN A 383 40.29 -63.87 -27.85
N ARG A 384 39.17 -64.52 -27.47
CA ARG A 384 37.83 -63.92 -27.52
C ARG A 384 37.74 -62.65 -26.67
N LEU A 385 38.12 -62.72 -25.40
CA LEU A 385 38.13 -61.57 -24.48
C LEU A 385 39.03 -60.43 -24.97
N LYS A 386 40.15 -60.73 -25.64
CA LYS A 386 41.00 -59.68 -26.27
C LYS A 386 40.30 -59.00 -27.45
N ASN A 387 39.60 -59.76 -28.28
CA ASN A 387 38.84 -59.23 -29.42
C ASN A 387 37.58 -58.47 -28.95
N GLU A 388 36.92 -58.94 -27.89
CA GLU A 388 35.81 -58.25 -27.23
C GLU A 388 36.28 -56.94 -26.58
N LEU A 389 37.43 -56.94 -25.90
CA LEU A 389 38.03 -55.72 -25.35
C LEU A 389 38.36 -54.70 -26.44
N ALA A 390 38.91 -55.14 -27.58
CA ALA A 390 39.13 -54.26 -28.73
C ALA A 390 37.80 -53.70 -29.28
N ALA A 391 36.79 -54.55 -29.46
CA ALA A 391 35.46 -54.14 -29.91
C ALA A 391 34.72 -53.24 -28.89
N VAL A 392 35.01 -53.34 -27.59
CA VAL A 392 34.55 -52.39 -26.57
C VAL A 392 35.30 -51.06 -26.69
N GLN A 393 36.62 -51.07 -26.82
CA GLN A 393 37.42 -49.85 -27.00
C GLN A 393 37.05 -49.07 -28.28
N ASP A 394 36.71 -49.77 -29.37
CA ASP A 394 36.26 -49.10 -30.60
C ASP A 394 34.83 -48.57 -30.49
N ARG A 395 33.96 -49.23 -29.70
CA ARG A 395 32.66 -48.66 -29.30
C ARG A 395 32.82 -47.45 -28.38
N GLU A 396 33.78 -47.44 -27.45
CA GLU A 396 34.10 -46.30 -26.59
C GLU A 396 34.64 -45.11 -27.39
N LYS A 397 35.45 -45.34 -28.43
CA LYS A 397 35.87 -44.29 -29.38
C LYS A 397 34.68 -43.75 -30.16
N ALA A 398 33.80 -44.63 -30.65
CA ALA A 398 32.60 -44.23 -31.37
C ALA A 398 31.65 -43.39 -30.48
N THR A 399 31.38 -43.81 -29.24
CA THR A 399 30.57 -43.03 -28.30
C THR A 399 31.26 -41.74 -27.85
N ALA A 400 32.59 -41.72 -27.73
CA ALA A 400 33.32 -40.47 -27.49
C ALA A 400 33.14 -39.47 -28.64
N THR A 401 33.20 -39.92 -29.90
CA THR A 401 32.96 -39.04 -31.06
C THR A 401 31.51 -38.56 -31.18
N THR A 402 30.51 -39.40 -30.90
CA THR A 402 29.10 -38.94 -30.90
C THR A 402 28.80 -38.01 -29.72
N LEU A 403 29.43 -38.22 -28.55
CA LEU A 403 29.38 -37.28 -27.44
C LEU A 403 30.07 -35.93 -27.76
N GLU A 404 31.13 -35.92 -28.58
CA GLU A 404 31.74 -34.67 -29.05
C GLU A 404 30.86 -33.92 -30.05
N ILE A 405 30.19 -34.64 -30.96
CA ILE A 405 29.19 -34.07 -31.87
C ILE A 405 28.02 -33.48 -31.08
N ALA A 406 27.41 -34.26 -30.16
CA ALA A 406 26.33 -33.79 -29.30
C ALA A 406 26.73 -32.58 -28.42
N ARG A 407 28.00 -32.50 -27.99
CA ARG A 407 28.53 -31.32 -27.28
C ARG A 407 28.58 -30.07 -28.16
N LYS A 408 28.92 -30.21 -29.44
CA LYS A 408 28.91 -29.11 -30.42
C LYS A 408 27.48 -28.68 -30.74
N GLU A 409 26.56 -29.62 -30.94
CA GLU A 409 25.12 -29.34 -31.09
C GLU A 409 24.56 -28.61 -29.86
N ILE A 410 24.94 -29.00 -28.64
CA ILE A 410 24.56 -28.29 -27.40
C ILE A 410 25.17 -26.89 -27.33
N GLN A 411 26.37 -26.66 -27.87
CA GLN A 411 26.97 -25.32 -27.97
C GLN A 411 26.23 -24.45 -29.00
N ASP A 412 25.92 -24.98 -30.18
CA ASP A 412 25.15 -24.28 -31.22
C ASP A 412 23.72 -23.94 -30.75
N LEU A 413 23.05 -24.87 -30.05
CA LEU A 413 21.76 -24.63 -29.41
C LEU A 413 21.85 -23.54 -28.33
N LYS A 414 22.91 -23.51 -27.51
CA LYS A 414 23.14 -22.42 -26.55
C LYS A 414 23.37 -21.07 -27.24
N HIS A 415 24.13 -21.03 -28.32
CA HIS A 415 24.31 -19.81 -29.13
C HIS A 415 23.02 -19.37 -29.82
N LEU A 416 22.12 -20.30 -30.16
CA LEU A 416 20.80 -19.99 -30.70
C LEU A 416 19.84 -19.47 -29.60
N ILE A 417 19.89 -20.04 -28.40
CA ILE A 417 19.14 -19.55 -27.22
C ILE A 417 19.56 -18.12 -26.86
N SER A 418 20.87 -17.82 -26.77
CA SER A 418 21.38 -16.45 -26.53
C SER A 418 20.79 -15.44 -27.52
N LYS A 419 20.78 -15.76 -28.81
CA LYS A 419 20.20 -14.90 -29.85
C LYS A 419 18.70 -14.70 -29.68
N TYR A 420 17.95 -15.73 -29.27
CA TYR A 420 16.52 -15.58 -28.98
C TYR A 420 16.25 -14.79 -27.69
N GLU A 421 17.13 -14.87 -26.70
CA GLU A 421 17.07 -14.05 -25.48
C GLU A 421 17.38 -12.57 -25.78
N GLU A 422 18.42 -12.29 -26.57
CA GLU A 422 18.74 -10.96 -27.12
C GLU A 422 17.57 -10.40 -27.95
N GLU A 423 17.00 -11.21 -28.85
CA GLU A 423 15.81 -10.84 -29.63
C GLU A 423 14.58 -10.58 -28.75
N LYS A 424 14.42 -11.31 -27.64
CA LYS A 424 13.32 -11.12 -26.71
C LYS A 424 13.50 -9.81 -25.94
N GLN A 425 14.67 -9.55 -25.35
CA GLN A 425 14.99 -8.28 -24.70
C GLN A 425 14.80 -7.09 -25.66
N ALA A 426 15.21 -7.24 -26.92
CA ALA A 426 14.99 -6.23 -27.96
C ALA A 426 13.52 -6.09 -28.43
N LYS A 427 12.59 -6.94 -27.98
CA LYS A 427 11.13 -6.78 -28.13
C LYS A 427 10.52 -6.22 -26.86
N ASP A 428 10.91 -6.73 -25.69
CA ASP A 428 10.47 -6.28 -24.37
C ASP A 428 10.80 -4.79 -24.16
N ASN A 429 12.01 -4.32 -24.52
CA ASN A 429 12.38 -2.90 -24.48
C ASN A 429 11.48 -2.02 -25.38
N LYS A 430 11.06 -2.52 -26.54
CA LYS A 430 10.15 -1.79 -27.43
C LYS A 430 8.73 -1.74 -26.86
N ILE A 431 8.30 -2.78 -26.14
CA ILE A 431 7.03 -2.76 -25.41
C ILE A 431 7.09 -1.65 -24.35
N THR A 432 8.17 -1.55 -23.57
CA THR A 432 8.32 -0.45 -22.60
C THR A 432 8.38 0.93 -23.26
N ASP A 433 9.00 1.07 -24.44
CA ASP A 433 8.96 2.33 -25.22
C ASP A 433 7.53 2.69 -25.66
N PHE A 434 6.73 1.71 -26.09
CA PHE A 434 5.32 1.92 -26.45
C PHE A 434 4.45 2.23 -25.22
N GLU A 435 4.66 1.56 -24.09
CA GLU A 435 3.95 1.82 -22.82
C GLU A 435 4.22 3.24 -22.31
N ASN A 436 5.49 3.66 -22.29
CA ASN A 436 5.89 5.03 -21.98
C ASN A 436 5.22 6.04 -22.94
N ARG A 437 5.13 5.72 -24.24
CA ARG A 437 4.48 6.59 -25.21
C ARG A 437 2.95 6.65 -25.06
N VAL A 438 2.30 5.57 -24.63
CA VAL A 438 0.87 5.60 -24.29
C VAL A 438 0.65 6.48 -23.06
N ALA A 439 1.45 6.32 -22.00
CA ALA A 439 1.36 7.16 -20.80
C ALA A 439 1.58 8.66 -21.09
N GLU A 440 2.50 9.00 -22.01
CA GLU A 440 2.64 10.38 -22.50
C GLU A 440 1.37 10.92 -23.19
N LEU A 441 0.69 10.09 -23.98
CA LEU A 441 -0.50 10.48 -24.74
C LEU A 441 -1.72 10.61 -23.81
N ASP A 442 -1.89 9.69 -22.86
CA ASP A 442 -2.92 9.77 -21.82
C ASP A 442 -2.75 11.02 -20.96
N LYS A 443 -1.52 11.37 -20.57
CA LYS A 443 -1.25 12.63 -19.87
C LYS A 443 -1.66 13.85 -20.70
N LYS A 444 -1.30 13.89 -21.99
CA LYS A 444 -1.68 14.99 -22.91
C LYS A 444 -3.20 15.05 -23.14
N LEU A 445 -3.91 13.93 -23.02
CA LEU A 445 -5.38 13.85 -23.10
C LEU A 445 -6.05 14.33 -21.80
N GLN A 446 -5.46 14.05 -20.63
CA GLN A 446 -5.87 14.66 -19.36
C GLN A 446 -5.64 16.18 -19.35
N GLU A 447 -4.48 16.65 -19.80
CA GLU A 447 -4.18 18.08 -19.98
C GLU A 447 -5.19 18.74 -20.94
N ALA A 448 -5.47 18.12 -22.10
CA ALA A 448 -6.44 18.62 -23.07
C ALA A 448 -7.86 18.73 -22.48
N SER A 449 -8.36 17.68 -21.82
CA SER A 449 -9.70 17.68 -21.20
C SER A 449 -9.83 18.69 -20.05
N GLN A 450 -8.77 18.94 -19.29
CA GLN A 450 -8.72 20.04 -18.31
C GLN A 450 -8.84 21.42 -19.00
N THR A 451 -8.12 21.63 -20.11
CA THR A 451 -8.26 22.89 -20.88
C THR A 451 -9.65 23.05 -21.48
N GLU A 452 -10.27 21.99 -22.00
CA GLU A 452 -11.64 22.02 -22.53
C GLU A 452 -12.66 22.36 -21.43
N ALA A 453 -12.51 21.81 -20.22
CA ALA A 453 -13.34 22.17 -19.07
C ALA A 453 -13.18 23.64 -18.67
N SER A 454 -11.96 24.19 -18.68
CA SER A 454 -11.71 25.60 -18.36
C SER A 454 -12.33 26.56 -19.40
N VAL A 455 -12.13 26.29 -20.70
CA VAL A 455 -12.73 27.04 -21.81
C VAL A 455 -14.26 26.91 -21.78
N GLY A 456 -14.79 25.75 -21.39
CA GLY A 456 -16.23 25.55 -21.15
C GLY A 456 -16.78 26.48 -20.07
N LEU A 457 -16.08 26.61 -18.92
CA LEU A 457 -16.46 27.54 -17.86
C LEU A 457 -16.41 28.99 -18.34
N GLU A 458 -15.35 29.40 -19.05
CA GLU A 458 -15.22 30.74 -19.61
C GLU A 458 -16.33 31.06 -20.63
N LEU A 459 -16.66 30.12 -21.51
CA LEU A 459 -17.78 30.24 -22.44
C LEU A 459 -19.11 30.46 -21.71
N THR A 460 -19.34 29.85 -20.54
CA THR A 460 -20.54 30.16 -19.73
C THR A 460 -20.50 31.55 -19.09
N ARG A 461 -19.31 32.06 -18.73
CA ARG A 461 -19.13 33.45 -18.24
C ARG A 461 -19.42 34.46 -19.34
N PHE A 462 -18.84 34.28 -20.52
CA PHE A 462 -19.08 35.15 -21.68
C PHE A 462 -20.56 35.12 -22.11
N LYS A 463 -21.21 33.95 -22.15
CA LYS A 463 -22.66 33.84 -22.41
C LYS A 463 -23.51 34.60 -21.40
N LYS A 464 -23.15 34.61 -20.10
CA LYS A 464 -23.83 35.41 -19.07
C LYS A 464 -23.61 36.92 -19.28
N HIS A 465 -22.39 37.36 -19.59
CA HIS A 465 -22.12 38.77 -19.89
C HIS A 465 -22.84 39.27 -21.14
N ALA A 466 -22.83 38.51 -22.23
CA ALA A 466 -23.57 38.84 -23.46
C ALA A 466 -25.08 38.94 -23.22
N ALA A 467 -25.65 38.01 -22.43
CA ALA A 467 -27.07 38.08 -22.04
C ALA A 467 -27.40 39.29 -21.15
N PHE A 468 -26.47 39.71 -20.29
CA PHE A 468 -26.62 40.93 -19.47
C PHE A 468 -26.54 42.21 -20.32
N GLN A 469 -25.53 42.33 -21.19
CA GLN A 469 -25.43 43.47 -22.11
C GLN A 469 -26.65 43.57 -23.04
N LYS A 470 -27.12 42.44 -23.60
CA LYS A 470 -28.33 42.43 -24.42
C LYS A 470 -29.54 42.98 -23.67
N LYS A 471 -29.80 42.54 -22.43
CA LYS A 471 -30.89 43.11 -21.62
C LYS A 471 -30.76 44.63 -21.47
N LYS A 472 -29.56 45.14 -21.18
CA LYS A 472 -29.34 46.58 -21.03
C LYS A 472 -29.59 47.35 -22.34
N ILE A 473 -29.27 46.77 -23.49
CA ILE A 473 -29.62 47.33 -24.82
C ILE A 473 -31.14 47.29 -25.04
N ASP A 474 -31.79 46.16 -24.73
CA ASP A 474 -33.25 46.00 -24.83
C ASP A 474 -34.00 46.99 -23.91
N ASP A 475 -33.46 47.31 -22.74
CA ASP A 475 -34.03 48.27 -21.79
C ASP A 475 -33.82 49.73 -22.21
N LEU A 476 -32.60 50.11 -22.63
CA LEU A 476 -32.31 51.46 -23.18
C LEU A 476 -33.15 51.79 -24.43
N ASN A 477 -33.48 50.79 -25.25
CA ASN A 477 -34.38 50.98 -26.39
C ASN A 477 -35.84 51.24 -25.98
N LYS A 478 -36.31 50.69 -24.85
CA LYS A 478 -37.64 51.02 -24.30
C LYS A 478 -37.70 52.46 -23.81
N GLU A 479 -36.68 52.90 -23.08
CA GLU A 479 -36.54 54.29 -22.61
C GLU A 479 -36.53 55.27 -23.80
N LYS A 480 -35.77 54.95 -24.86
CA LYS A 480 -35.74 55.69 -26.13
C LYS A 480 -37.12 55.77 -26.80
N ASP A 481 -37.84 54.65 -26.89
CA ASP A 481 -39.19 54.59 -27.47
C ASP A 481 -40.23 55.33 -26.62
N GLU A 482 -40.09 55.34 -25.30
CA GLU A 482 -40.97 56.08 -24.39
C GLU A 482 -40.73 57.59 -24.47
N ILE A 483 -39.46 58.03 -24.49
CA ILE A 483 -39.10 59.43 -24.75
C ILE A 483 -39.60 59.88 -26.13
N ALA A 484 -39.50 59.03 -27.17
CA ALA A 484 -40.03 59.34 -28.50
C ALA A 484 -41.57 59.52 -28.49
N LYS A 485 -42.32 58.66 -27.78
CA LYS A 485 -43.77 58.79 -27.61
C LYS A 485 -44.17 60.07 -26.85
N ILE A 486 -43.39 60.43 -25.83
CA ILE A 486 -43.57 61.69 -25.08
C ILE A 486 -43.37 62.89 -26.02
N VAL A 487 -42.25 62.92 -26.76
CA VAL A 487 -41.93 63.98 -27.73
C VAL A 487 -43.03 64.13 -28.79
N ASP A 488 -43.55 63.04 -29.35
CA ASP A 488 -44.61 63.10 -30.37
C ASP A 488 -45.99 63.48 -29.82
N ASN A 489 -46.30 63.16 -28.56
CA ASN A 489 -47.52 63.65 -27.91
C ASN A 489 -47.42 65.15 -27.59
N LEU A 490 -46.26 65.64 -27.18
CA LEU A 490 -46.01 67.06 -26.94
C LEU A 490 -46.11 67.90 -28.22
N LYS A 491 -45.56 67.40 -29.35
CA LYS A 491 -45.76 68.02 -30.68
C LYS A 491 -47.24 68.19 -31.01
N LYS A 492 -48.05 67.13 -30.82
CA LYS A 492 -49.50 67.16 -31.07
C LYS A 492 -50.22 68.19 -30.19
N GLN A 493 -49.88 68.25 -28.90
CA GLN A 493 -50.45 69.24 -27.98
C GLN A 493 -50.11 70.68 -28.39
N ILE A 494 -48.90 70.93 -28.90
CA ILE A 494 -48.53 72.26 -29.43
C ILE A 494 -49.28 72.56 -30.73
N GLU A 495 -49.51 71.59 -31.61
CA GLU A 495 -50.31 71.81 -32.83
C GLU A 495 -51.80 72.07 -32.52
N GLU A 496 -52.35 71.41 -31.49
CA GLU A 496 -53.70 71.69 -30.94
C GLU A 496 -53.78 73.08 -30.29
N LEU A 497 -52.74 73.51 -29.56
CA LEU A 497 -52.68 74.86 -28.99
C LEU A 497 -52.49 75.93 -30.08
N ARG A 498 -51.65 75.70 -31.09
CA ARG A 498 -51.47 76.60 -32.25
C ARG A 498 -52.74 76.75 -33.08
N THR A 499 -53.57 75.71 -33.17
CA THR A 499 -54.86 75.77 -33.87
C THR A 499 -55.98 76.41 -33.04
N ARG A 500 -56.00 76.26 -31.70
CA ARG A 500 -56.90 77.01 -30.79
C ARG A 500 -56.51 78.48 -30.63
N GLY A 501 -55.22 78.80 -30.54
CA GLY A 501 -54.68 80.12 -30.18
C GLY A 501 -54.97 81.26 -31.17
N ARG A 502 -55.51 80.98 -32.36
CA ARG A 502 -55.95 82.02 -33.33
C ARG A 502 -57.09 82.93 -32.84
N ARG A 503 -57.59 82.75 -31.61
CA ARG A 503 -58.62 83.62 -30.99
C ARG A 503 -58.41 83.89 -29.48
N HIS A 504 -57.22 84.28 -29.03
CA HIS A 504 -56.97 85.28 -27.96
C HIS A 504 -55.45 85.45 -27.73
N GLY A 505 -54.98 86.69 -27.52
CA GLY A 505 -53.54 87.01 -27.45
C GLY A 505 -52.81 86.70 -26.14
N GLY A 506 -53.27 85.70 -25.36
CA GLY A 506 -52.68 85.37 -24.05
C GLY A 506 -51.52 84.36 -24.11
N ASP A 507 -51.54 83.45 -25.08
CA ASP A 507 -50.79 82.18 -24.99
C ASP A 507 -49.31 82.27 -25.41
N GLN A 508 -48.84 83.46 -25.79
CA GLN A 508 -47.49 83.69 -26.32
C GLN A 508 -46.37 83.24 -25.35
N LEU A 509 -46.56 83.48 -24.05
CA LEU A 509 -45.59 83.12 -23.01
C LEU A 509 -45.57 81.61 -22.72
N ALA A 510 -46.73 80.94 -22.80
CA ALA A 510 -46.80 79.49 -22.65
C ALA A 510 -46.10 78.79 -23.82
N ILE A 511 -46.31 79.25 -25.05
CA ILE A 511 -45.64 78.73 -26.24
C ILE A 511 -44.11 78.86 -26.10
N GLN A 512 -43.59 80.01 -25.65
CA GLN A 512 -42.15 80.19 -25.43
C GLN A 512 -41.58 79.25 -24.35
N GLN A 513 -42.32 78.97 -23.27
CA GLN A 513 -41.90 77.99 -22.26
C GLN A 513 -41.88 76.56 -22.81
N TYR A 514 -42.87 76.17 -23.62
CA TYR A 514 -42.88 74.85 -24.27
C TYR A 514 -41.81 74.72 -25.36
N GLU A 515 -41.51 75.77 -26.12
CA GLU A 515 -40.45 75.75 -27.13
C GLU A 515 -39.06 75.65 -26.48
N ALA A 516 -38.80 76.38 -25.39
CA ALA A 516 -37.56 76.23 -24.61
C ALA A 516 -37.43 74.83 -23.96
N TRP A 517 -38.53 74.27 -23.44
CA TRP A 517 -38.53 72.92 -22.87
C TRP A 517 -38.32 71.84 -23.94
N ILE A 518 -38.87 72.02 -25.15
CA ILE A 518 -38.58 71.14 -26.30
C ILE A 518 -37.12 71.25 -26.73
N GLU A 519 -36.51 72.43 -26.72
CA GLU A 519 -35.09 72.57 -27.05
C GLU A 519 -34.19 71.85 -26.02
N GLN A 520 -34.54 71.92 -24.73
CA GLN A 520 -33.89 71.15 -23.67
C GLN A 520 -34.08 69.64 -23.87
N VAL A 521 -35.31 69.15 -24.10
CA VAL A 521 -35.58 67.72 -24.35
C VAL A 521 -34.91 67.22 -25.64
N GLN A 522 -34.78 68.05 -26.68
CA GLN A 522 -34.02 67.72 -27.89
C GLN A 522 -32.51 67.65 -27.64
N LYS A 523 -31.98 68.44 -26.70
CA LYS A 523 -30.59 68.33 -26.25
C LYS A 523 -30.38 67.04 -25.46
N ASP A 524 -31.26 66.74 -24.51
CA ASP A 524 -31.22 65.50 -23.73
C ASP A 524 -31.35 64.27 -24.64
N LEU A 525 -32.16 64.34 -25.71
CA LEU A 525 -32.27 63.29 -26.75
C LEU A 525 -30.99 63.15 -27.59
N LYS A 526 -30.28 64.24 -27.90
CA LYS A 526 -28.98 64.20 -28.59
C LYS A 526 -27.91 63.59 -27.71
N ASP A 527 -27.85 63.99 -26.44
CA ASP A 527 -26.92 63.46 -25.45
C ASP A 527 -27.20 61.96 -25.22
N ALA A 528 -28.47 61.54 -25.11
CA ALA A 528 -28.86 60.13 -25.02
C ALA A 528 -28.47 59.31 -26.26
N ASN A 529 -28.68 59.84 -27.48
CA ASN A 529 -28.23 59.15 -28.70
C ASN A 529 -26.70 59.08 -28.78
N SER A 530 -25.96 60.10 -28.35
CA SER A 530 -24.49 60.06 -28.33
C SER A 530 -23.95 59.02 -27.34
N ARG A 531 -24.62 58.82 -26.19
CA ARG A 531 -24.31 57.76 -25.22
C ARG A 531 -24.67 56.37 -25.75
N LEU A 532 -25.76 56.23 -26.52
CA LEU A 532 -26.08 54.99 -27.24
C LEU A 532 -24.98 54.67 -28.26
N GLU A 533 -24.61 55.62 -29.12
CA GLU A 533 -23.58 55.40 -30.15
C GLU A 533 -22.19 55.10 -29.54
N GLN A 534 -21.89 55.64 -28.35
CA GLN A 534 -20.71 55.26 -27.56
C GLN A 534 -20.82 53.84 -27.01
N THR A 535 -21.94 53.46 -26.37
CA THR A 535 -22.10 52.09 -25.82
C THR A 535 -22.21 51.03 -26.91
N GLU A 536 -22.71 51.34 -28.11
CA GLU A 536 -22.68 50.47 -29.29
C GLU A 536 -21.25 50.25 -29.80
N LYS A 537 -20.38 51.29 -29.79
CA LYS A 537 -18.96 51.14 -30.12
C LYS A 537 -18.18 50.37 -29.06
N GLU A 538 -18.47 50.60 -27.77
CA GLU A 538 -17.93 49.81 -26.65
C GLU A 538 -18.40 48.35 -26.65
N ALA A 539 -19.57 48.04 -27.24
CA ALA A 539 -20.05 46.68 -27.44
C ALA A 539 -19.50 46.02 -28.73
N ALA A 540 -19.24 46.81 -29.77
CA ALA A 540 -18.65 46.31 -31.02
C ALA A 540 -17.15 45.96 -30.88
N ALA A 541 -16.38 46.75 -30.13
CA ALA A 541 -14.94 46.49 -29.90
C ALA A 541 -14.62 45.07 -29.36
N PRO A 542 -15.28 44.55 -28.30
CA PRO A 542 -15.06 43.17 -27.85
C PRO A 542 -15.62 42.13 -28.82
N GLN A 543 -16.65 42.44 -29.63
CA GLN A 543 -17.08 41.52 -30.70
C GLN A 543 -16.02 41.39 -31.80
N GLU A 544 -15.37 42.49 -32.20
CA GLU A 544 -14.28 42.46 -33.19
C GLU A 544 -13.02 41.74 -32.64
N GLN A 545 -12.74 41.88 -31.34
CA GLN A 545 -11.68 41.11 -30.68
C GLN A 545 -12.00 39.61 -30.65
N VAL A 546 -13.19 39.22 -30.19
CA VAL A 546 -13.63 37.81 -30.17
C VAL A 546 -13.67 37.19 -31.57
N GLN A 547 -13.98 37.96 -32.63
CA GLN A 547 -13.88 37.48 -34.01
C GLN A 547 -12.43 37.22 -34.45
N LYS A 548 -11.48 38.09 -34.08
CA LYS A 548 -10.05 37.90 -34.37
C LYS A 548 -9.46 36.73 -33.59
N GLU A 549 -9.82 36.57 -32.32
CA GLU A 549 -9.45 35.41 -31.50
C GLU A 549 -10.04 34.11 -32.06
N ALA A 550 -11.29 34.13 -32.53
CA ALA A 550 -11.90 32.98 -33.20
C ALA A 550 -11.20 32.63 -34.52
N GLU A 551 -10.78 33.62 -35.33
CA GLU A 551 -9.96 33.37 -36.52
C GLU A 551 -8.60 32.73 -36.19
N VAL A 552 -7.92 33.20 -35.14
CA VAL A 552 -6.64 32.61 -34.68
C VAL A 552 -6.87 31.17 -34.22
N MET A 553 -7.86 30.94 -33.37
CA MET A 553 -8.23 29.59 -32.89
C MET A 553 -8.65 28.64 -34.02
N MET A 554 -9.24 29.13 -35.10
CA MET A 554 -9.55 28.32 -36.28
C MET A 554 -8.27 27.96 -37.06
N LYS A 555 -7.37 28.91 -37.29
CA LYS A 555 -6.07 28.65 -37.96
C LYS A 555 -5.18 27.70 -37.15
N GLU A 556 -5.20 27.81 -35.82
CA GLU A 556 -4.53 26.85 -34.94
C GLU A 556 -5.14 25.44 -35.03
N LYS A 557 -6.47 25.33 -35.06
CA LYS A 557 -7.15 24.04 -35.28
C LYS A 557 -6.81 23.44 -36.65
N GLU A 558 -6.80 24.23 -37.71
CA GLU A 558 -6.44 23.77 -39.06
C GLU A 558 -4.98 23.26 -39.11
N THR A 559 -4.02 23.99 -38.54
CA THR A 559 -2.63 23.51 -38.48
C THR A 559 -2.49 22.25 -37.62
N ARG A 560 -3.23 22.13 -36.51
CA ARG A 560 -3.23 20.94 -35.65
C ARG A 560 -3.87 19.73 -36.33
N ILE A 561 -4.92 19.93 -37.13
CA ILE A 561 -5.50 18.90 -38.01
C ILE A 561 -4.45 18.42 -39.02
N GLN A 562 -3.79 19.32 -39.75
CA GLN A 562 -2.73 18.96 -40.71
C GLN A 562 -1.56 18.21 -40.06
N VAL A 563 -1.23 18.49 -38.79
CA VAL A 563 -0.20 17.76 -38.04
C VAL A 563 -0.69 16.35 -37.68
N LEU A 564 -1.95 16.19 -37.27
CA LEU A 564 -2.55 14.88 -36.95
C LEU A 564 -2.72 14.02 -38.21
N GLU A 565 -3.14 14.59 -39.34
CA GLU A 565 -3.21 13.90 -40.63
C GLU A 565 -1.84 13.36 -41.05
N LYS A 566 -0.80 14.20 -40.97
CA LYS A 566 0.59 13.80 -41.25
C LYS A 566 1.15 12.80 -40.23
N ALA A 567 0.61 12.72 -39.01
CA ALA A 567 0.96 11.67 -38.06
C ALA A 567 0.30 10.33 -38.47
N LEU A 568 -1.00 10.36 -38.74
CA LEU A 568 -1.80 9.23 -39.18
C LEU A 568 -1.27 8.61 -40.50
N GLU A 569 -0.74 9.41 -41.41
CA GLU A 569 -0.06 8.91 -42.62
C GLU A 569 1.23 8.15 -42.31
N ARG A 570 2.06 8.64 -41.38
CA ARG A 570 3.29 7.95 -40.96
C ARG A 570 2.98 6.61 -40.28
N GLU A 571 2.01 6.57 -39.38
CA GLU A 571 1.53 5.33 -38.75
C GLU A 571 1.01 4.33 -39.79
N LYS A 572 0.27 4.79 -40.81
CA LYS A 572 -0.17 3.95 -41.93
C LYS A 572 0.98 3.43 -42.78
N GLU A 573 2.04 4.20 -42.99
CA GLU A 573 3.25 3.70 -43.65
C GLU A 573 4.02 2.69 -42.78
N GLU A 574 4.15 2.94 -41.48
CA GLU A 574 4.84 2.05 -40.55
C GLU A 574 4.10 0.71 -40.39
N ALA A 575 2.76 0.74 -40.29
CA ALA A 575 1.94 -0.46 -40.32
C ALA A 575 2.09 -1.25 -41.63
N ARG A 576 2.25 -0.57 -42.79
CA ARG A 576 2.57 -1.23 -44.07
C ARG A 576 3.98 -1.84 -44.08
N ARG A 577 4.99 -1.12 -43.60
CA ARG A 577 6.39 -1.59 -43.47
C ARG A 577 6.48 -2.80 -42.54
N GLU A 578 5.77 -2.77 -41.42
CA GLU A 578 5.73 -3.84 -40.43
C GLU A 578 4.96 -5.08 -40.94
N LYS A 579 3.82 -4.89 -41.62
CA LYS A 579 3.15 -6.00 -42.32
C LYS A 579 4.06 -6.65 -43.37
N ALA A 580 4.86 -5.87 -44.09
CA ALA A 580 5.84 -6.38 -45.05
C ALA A 580 7.04 -7.09 -44.38
N ARG A 581 7.39 -6.76 -43.13
CA ARG A 581 8.37 -7.53 -42.33
C ARG A 581 7.80 -8.86 -41.88
N ARG A 582 6.58 -8.87 -41.31
CA ARG A 582 5.91 -10.11 -40.87
C ARG A 582 5.79 -11.12 -42.01
N MET A 583 5.28 -10.70 -43.18
CA MET A 583 5.21 -11.54 -44.39
C MET A 583 6.57 -12.13 -44.84
N LYS A 584 7.70 -11.47 -44.55
CA LYS A 584 9.05 -12.01 -44.82
C LYS A 584 9.46 -13.03 -43.76
N ASN A 585 9.21 -12.75 -42.49
CA ASN A 585 9.53 -13.65 -41.38
C ASN A 585 8.69 -14.94 -41.47
N ASP A 586 7.39 -14.82 -41.76
CA ASP A 586 6.47 -15.95 -41.96
C ASP A 586 6.94 -16.84 -43.12
N LYS A 587 7.40 -16.24 -44.23
CA LYS A 587 7.99 -16.97 -45.36
C LYS A 587 9.29 -17.69 -44.98
N ALA A 588 10.20 -17.02 -44.26
CA ALA A 588 11.44 -17.64 -43.78
C ALA A 588 11.17 -18.80 -42.82
N TYR A 589 10.16 -18.68 -41.95
CA TYR A 589 9.73 -19.74 -41.04
C TYR A 589 9.14 -20.95 -41.79
N LEU A 590 8.37 -20.72 -42.85
CA LEU A 590 7.88 -21.80 -43.74
C LEU A 590 9.02 -22.49 -44.48
N GLU A 591 9.98 -21.74 -45.02
CA GLU A 591 11.18 -22.29 -45.68
C GLU A 591 12.04 -23.11 -44.71
N PHE A 592 12.23 -22.63 -43.47
CA PHE A 592 12.93 -23.38 -42.42
C PHE A 592 12.21 -24.68 -42.06
N ASN A 593 10.88 -24.66 -41.88
CA ASN A 593 10.09 -25.85 -41.58
C ASN A 593 10.12 -26.87 -42.71
N GLN A 594 10.06 -26.43 -43.98
CA GLN A 594 10.21 -27.32 -45.14
C GLN A 594 11.60 -27.98 -45.16
N LYS A 595 12.66 -27.23 -44.86
CA LYS A 595 14.01 -27.80 -44.76
C LYS A 595 14.12 -28.81 -43.61
N ALA A 596 13.63 -28.47 -42.41
CA ALA A 596 13.62 -29.39 -41.27
C ALA A 596 12.85 -30.69 -41.55
N GLN A 597 11.76 -30.62 -42.33
CA GLN A 597 11.03 -31.82 -42.79
C GLN A 597 11.82 -32.64 -43.82
N GLN A 598 12.59 -32.01 -44.72
CA GLN A 598 13.46 -32.72 -45.65
C GLN A 598 14.63 -33.40 -44.92
N ASP A 599 15.27 -32.71 -43.99
CA ASP A 599 16.42 -33.25 -43.24
C ASP A 599 15.96 -34.35 -42.26
N LYS A 600 14.75 -34.26 -41.68
CA LYS A 600 14.13 -35.37 -40.95
C LYS A 600 13.88 -36.61 -41.82
N LYS A 601 13.46 -36.45 -43.08
CA LYS A 601 13.24 -37.57 -44.01
C LYS A 601 14.53 -38.32 -44.32
N LYS A 602 15.61 -37.59 -44.64
CA LYS A 602 16.95 -38.17 -44.81
C LYS A 602 17.37 -38.96 -43.57
N ALA A 603 17.26 -38.36 -42.39
CA ALA A 603 17.61 -39.05 -41.13
C ALA A 603 16.79 -40.32 -40.88
N THR A 604 15.53 -40.42 -41.33
CA THR A 604 14.77 -41.68 -41.30
C THR A 604 15.22 -42.67 -42.37
N GLU A 605 15.52 -42.21 -43.59
CA GLU A 605 16.04 -43.03 -44.69
C GLU A 605 17.43 -43.63 -44.33
N ASP A 606 18.31 -42.83 -43.73
CA ASP A 606 19.63 -43.25 -43.21
C ASP A 606 19.50 -44.26 -42.05
N LEU A 607 18.55 -44.04 -41.13
CA LEU A 607 18.28 -44.98 -40.03
C LEU A 607 17.73 -46.33 -40.52
N ASP A 608 16.88 -46.33 -41.53
CA ASP A 608 16.34 -47.57 -42.12
C ASP A 608 17.39 -48.29 -42.97
N ALA A 609 18.27 -47.55 -43.66
CA ALA A 609 19.46 -48.12 -44.30
C ALA A 609 20.37 -48.81 -43.28
N LEU A 610 20.70 -48.16 -42.16
CA LEU A 610 21.54 -48.73 -41.09
C LEU A 610 20.90 -49.95 -40.41
N LYS A 611 19.56 -50.03 -40.30
CA LYS A 611 18.87 -51.26 -39.89
C LYS A 611 19.10 -52.38 -40.90
N SER A 612 18.91 -52.10 -42.19
CA SER A 612 19.08 -53.09 -43.25
C SER A 612 20.53 -53.60 -43.36
N GLU A 613 21.53 -52.74 -43.10
CA GLU A 613 22.94 -53.16 -42.98
C GLU A 613 23.14 -54.04 -41.76
N LYS A 614 22.62 -53.65 -40.58
CA LYS A 614 22.71 -54.45 -39.36
C LYS A 614 22.09 -55.85 -39.53
N GLU A 615 20.95 -55.94 -40.22
CA GLU A 615 20.29 -57.21 -40.56
C GLU A 615 21.13 -58.05 -41.53
N GLN A 616 21.74 -57.42 -42.56
CA GLN A 616 22.68 -58.10 -43.45
C GLN A 616 23.93 -58.60 -42.73
N TYR A 617 24.55 -57.81 -41.85
CA TYR A 617 25.67 -58.25 -41.02
C TYR A 617 25.26 -59.38 -40.05
N HIS A 618 24.05 -59.35 -39.48
CA HIS A 618 23.56 -60.44 -38.65
C HIS A 618 23.35 -61.72 -39.46
N ALA A 619 22.82 -61.63 -40.69
CA ALA A 619 22.68 -62.77 -41.59
C ALA A 619 24.04 -63.35 -42.01
N GLN A 620 25.04 -62.49 -42.24
CA GLN A 620 26.43 -62.90 -42.54
C GLN A 620 27.11 -63.58 -41.33
N LEU A 621 26.90 -63.09 -40.10
CA LEU A 621 27.45 -63.71 -38.89
C LEU A 621 26.83 -65.09 -38.61
N VAL A 622 25.55 -65.28 -38.92
CA VAL A 622 24.88 -66.58 -38.86
C VAL A 622 25.41 -67.53 -39.94
N SER A 623 25.54 -67.08 -41.20
CA SER A 623 26.08 -67.93 -42.27
C SER A 623 27.57 -68.25 -42.14
N ALA A 624 28.33 -67.43 -41.40
CA ALA A 624 29.71 -67.70 -41.01
C ALA A 624 29.85 -68.70 -39.84
N GLY A 625 28.75 -69.20 -39.26
CA GLY A 625 28.76 -70.21 -38.19
C GLY A 625 29.26 -69.70 -36.83
N LEU A 626 29.28 -68.38 -36.61
CA LEU A 626 29.78 -67.75 -35.38
C LEU A 626 28.68 -67.44 -34.34
N VAL A 627 27.44 -67.87 -34.59
CA VAL A 627 26.29 -67.72 -33.69
C VAL A 627 25.58 -69.07 -33.55
N VAL A 628 25.27 -69.48 -32.32
CA VAL A 628 24.54 -70.72 -32.01
C VAL A 628 23.05 -70.40 -31.86
N GLU A 629 22.18 -71.23 -32.43
CA GLU A 629 20.72 -71.10 -32.29
C GLU A 629 20.26 -71.28 -30.82
N PRO A 630 19.35 -70.43 -30.31
CA PRO A 630 18.75 -70.63 -28.99
C PRO A 630 17.79 -71.85 -28.98
N SER A 631 18.29 -73.00 -28.49
CA SER A 631 17.46 -74.19 -28.25
C SER A 631 16.34 -73.88 -27.25
N ALA A 632 15.08 -74.14 -27.63
CA ALA A 632 13.90 -73.78 -26.85
C ALA A 632 13.77 -74.51 -25.50
N LYS A 633 13.53 -73.76 -24.42
CA LYS A 633 12.55 -74.05 -23.33
C LYS A 633 12.58 -72.96 -22.23
N THR A 634 11.47 -72.90 -21.47
CA THR A 634 11.20 -71.95 -20.35
C THR A 634 10.91 -70.51 -20.82
N PRO A 635 10.21 -69.67 -20.02
CA PRO A 635 8.77 -69.49 -20.26
C PRO A 635 8.40 -68.06 -20.66
N GLU A 636 7.11 -67.87 -20.98
CA GLU A 636 6.51 -66.60 -21.38
C GLU A 636 6.68 -65.51 -20.31
N TYR A 637 7.32 -64.40 -20.69
CA TYR A 637 7.08 -63.08 -20.13
C TYR A 637 6.53 -62.21 -21.27
N GLU A 638 5.26 -61.82 -21.17
CA GLU A 638 4.60 -60.99 -22.17
C GLU A 638 5.06 -59.52 -22.03
N GLU A 639 6.04 -59.09 -22.83
CA GLU A 639 6.25 -57.66 -23.08
C GLU A 639 5.13 -57.11 -23.97
N ALA A 640 3.97 -56.85 -23.35
CA ALA A 640 2.81 -56.19 -23.95
C ALA A 640 3.08 -54.68 -24.19
N GLY A 641 4.09 -54.37 -25.01
CA GLY A 641 4.67 -53.03 -25.19
C GLY A 641 4.00 -52.14 -26.24
N ALA A 642 2.81 -52.46 -26.75
CA ALA A 642 2.22 -51.73 -27.89
C ALA A 642 0.67 -51.75 -27.99
N THR A 643 -0.07 -51.31 -26.96
CA THR A 643 -1.43 -50.75 -27.14
C THR A 643 -1.84 -49.85 -25.97
N ASN A 644 -2.92 -49.08 -26.17
CA ASN A 644 -3.68 -48.34 -25.16
C ASN A 644 -2.95 -47.19 -24.44
N LEU A 645 -2.88 -46.06 -25.15
CA LEU A 645 -3.28 -44.80 -24.53
C LEU A 645 -4.75 -44.92 -24.11
N GLY A 646 -5.05 -44.74 -22.81
CA GLY A 646 -6.44 -44.62 -22.35
C GLY A 646 -6.66 -45.05 -20.90
N THR A 647 -7.35 -44.18 -20.15
CA THR A 647 -7.94 -44.44 -18.81
C THR A 647 -6.96 -44.54 -17.65
N LEU A 648 -6.74 -43.42 -16.95
CA LEU A 648 -6.28 -43.44 -15.55
C LEU A 648 -7.18 -42.55 -14.68
N GLN A 649 -8.37 -43.06 -14.38
CA GLN A 649 -9.35 -42.40 -13.50
C GLN A 649 -9.80 -43.36 -12.39
N GLN A 650 -9.98 -42.82 -11.19
CA GLN A 650 -10.55 -43.46 -10.00
C GLN A 650 -9.77 -44.66 -9.43
N MET A 651 -8.99 -44.39 -8.37
CA MET A 651 -9.33 -44.89 -7.03
C MET A 651 -8.50 -44.15 -5.96
N THR A 652 -9.15 -43.22 -5.28
CA THR A 652 -8.79 -42.81 -3.92
C THR A 652 -9.89 -43.30 -2.96
N ASP A 653 -9.63 -43.15 -1.66
CA ASP A 653 -10.58 -43.29 -0.54
C ASP A 653 -10.82 -44.75 -0.07
N ASP A 654 -10.19 -45.13 1.06
CA ASP A 654 -10.79 -46.00 2.11
C ASP A 654 -9.89 -46.16 3.38
N VAL A 655 -9.72 -45.08 4.15
CA VAL A 655 -9.30 -45.08 5.59
C VAL A 655 -9.76 -43.73 6.19
N ALA A 656 -10.53 -43.61 7.28
CA ALA A 656 -11.38 -44.51 8.05
C ALA A 656 -12.48 -43.63 8.73
N PRO A 657 -13.37 -44.18 9.58
CA PRO A 657 -13.23 -43.79 10.99
C PRO A 657 -13.66 -44.85 12.02
N GLU A 658 -12.87 -45.04 13.07
CA GLU A 658 -13.36 -45.53 14.36
C GLU A 658 -12.77 -44.70 15.51
N THR A 659 -13.53 -44.57 16.59
CA THR A 659 -13.26 -43.68 17.73
C THR A 659 -12.95 -44.46 19.01
N CYS A 660 -11.82 -44.17 19.66
CA CYS A 660 -11.64 -44.25 21.11
C CYS A 660 -10.39 -43.47 21.55
#